data_AF-A0A971ZQ78-F1
#
_entry.id   AF-A0A971ZQ78-F1
#
_cell.length_a   1.000
_cell.length_b   1.000
_cell.length_c   1.000
_cell.angle_alpha   90.00
_cell.angle_beta   90.00
_cell.angle_gamma   90.00
#
_symmetry.space_group_name_H-M   'P 1'
#
loop_
_entity.id
_entity.type
_entity.pdbx_description
1 polymer ?
#
loop_
_entity_poly.entity_id
_entity_poly.type
_entity_poly.pdbx_seq_one_letter_code
_entity_poly.pdbx_strand_id
1 'polypeptide(L)'
;DRTFFLSFSPDGKQLLTGGPAAGLLVSTPPNLKIFDVATGRQIQNFALKEHFVWSGVFYPDARHVVTAGSQGEMRLWDAVTGKVVRSVKGSDDLMDPRVNVVALSSDGDYLVTGSSDKSTRIWNAKTLSPLKKFVGHDRIGGVMSAAFSPDGRYAVSGGNEGRVVIWDLAAGAPWKVLSGHADWVAGASARFTPDGKYVLSAGDASTRIWDAVTGEEIASMIAFEDGEWIITTANGYYASSPKGDQYLQVKVAGKEYNTEQLRESFYRPDLVRLALSGGSLKDLKKVADVKPPPQVAIVETPRNVGRNEATVTLQITDAGGGVGDIRLYLNGSAVMLDSARGVGVVSKTPGEIRKSYALKLVSGVNIVKAVAFNADNTMQSSEAVYEIAAAFKAESKPSLSALVIGINAYKNPKLQLNFAAADAQLFARTLRESAAPLFEKTTIKMLSTQDETTRENILRELESMKSLNPDDLFVFYVASHGTVDEGEYFLITSNVGSLRTEKLRTDAISQNTLKELIANIPATKKLIIIDTCNAGKLGDVIQTAMLTRGMSEDTAFKILSRAVGSTVLSASTSLQEALEGYQGHGLFTYVLAEGLRGKADKGKSGYIRTTELADYVDNEVPLLAEKVFRRAQYPTISISGQAFPIGKVR
;
A
#
# COMPACT_ATOMS: atom_id res chain seq x y z
N ASP A 1 -23.27 25.31 -21.29
CA ASP A 1 -22.47 24.54 -22.26
C ASP A 1 -21.73 23.41 -21.58
N ARG A 2 -21.69 22.22 -22.19
CA ARG A 2 -20.85 21.12 -21.71
C ARG A 2 -19.57 21.10 -22.54
N THR A 3 -18.42 21.14 -21.90
CA THR A 3 -17.12 20.98 -22.56
C THR A 3 -16.72 19.51 -22.52
N PHE A 4 -16.35 18.94 -23.67
CA PHE A 4 -16.01 17.53 -23.83
C PHE A 4 -14.50 17.32 -24.03
N PHE A 5 -13.79 18.31 -24.55
CA PHE A 5 -12.34 18.28 -24.63
C PHE A 5 -11.71 19.66 -24.36
N LEU A 6 -10.44 19.60 -23.98
CA LEU A 6 -9.56 20.74 -23.72
C LEU A 6 -8.20 20.45 -24.38
N SER A 7 -7.58 21.47 -24.97
CA SER A 7 -6.22 21.37 -25.52
C SER A 7 -5.49 22.69 -25.33
N PHE A 8 -4.31 22.65 -24.71
CA PHE A 8 -3.45 23.83 -24.57
C PHE A 8 -2.65 24.05 -25.86
N SER A 9 -2.35 25.32 -26.17
CA SER A 9 -1.31 25.65 -27.13
C SER A 9 0.05 25.15 -26.62
N PRO A 10 1.02 24.90 -27.51
CA PRO A 10 2.36 24.43 -27.13
C PRO A 10 3.08 25.32 -26.12
N ASP A 11 2.80 26.63 -26.14
CA ASP A 11 3.37 27.61 -25.20
C ASP A 11 2.55 27.77 -23.90
N GLY A 12 1.44 27.04 -23.75
CA GLY A 12 0.56 27.06 -22.59
C GLY A 12 -0.26 28.34 -22.40
N LYS A 13 -0.21 29.28 -23.35
CA LYS A 13 -0.89 30.59 -23.21
C LYS A 13 -2.34 30.57 -23.66
N GLN A 14 -2.71 29.64 -24.53
CA GLN A 14 -4.06 29.52 -25.06
C GLN A 14 -4.67 28.17 -24.71
N LEU A 15 -5.98 28.16 -24.51
CA LEU A 15 -6.77 26.97 -24.22
C LEU A 15 -7.90 26.84 -25.24
N LEU A 16 -7.83 25.80 -26.07
CA LEU A 16 -8.90 25.38 -26.95
C LEU A 16 -9.88 24.52 -26.16
N THR A 17 -11.17 24.84 -26.29
CA THR A 17 -12.25 24.08 -25.67
C THR A 17 -13.28 23.74 -26.73
N GLY A 18 -13.84 22.53 -26.68
CA GLY A 18 -14.94 22.15 -27.55
C GLY A 18 -15.95 21.23 -26.88
N GLY A 19 -17.19 21.27 -27.36
CA GLY A 19 -18.26 20.39 -26.89
C GLY A 19 -19.59 20.61 -27.62
N PRO A 20 -20.61 19.78 -27.31
CA PRO A 20 -21.94 19.92 -27.87
C PRO A 20 -22.60 21.20 -27.36
N ALA A 21 -23.53 21.71 -28.15
CA ALA A 21 -24.35 22.84 -27.76
C ALA A 21 -25.35 22.44 -26.64
N ALA A 22 -25.79 23.41 -25.85
CA ALA A 22 -26.64 23.14 -24.68
C ALA A 22 -28.06 22.70 -25.09
N GLY A 23 -28.43 21.47 -24.70
CA GLY A 23 -29.78 20.92 -24.83
C GLY A 23 -29.95 20.03 -26.06
N LEU A 24 -30.44 18.80 -25.86
CA LEU A 24 -30.77 17.86 -26.95
C LEU A 24 -31.88 18.35 -27.90
N LEU A 25 -32.51 19.49 -27.60
CA LEU A 25 -33.74 19.98 -28.23
C LEU A 25 -33.64 21.43 -28.78
N VAL A 26 -32.47 22.08 -28.74
CA VAL A 26 -32.32 23.46 -29.29
C VAL A 26 -31.09 23.54 -30.20
N SER A 27 -31.28 24.12 -31.38
CA SER A 27 -30.32 24.37 -32.47
C SER A 27 -29.23 25.40 -32.13
N THR A 28 -28.63 25.30 -30.95
CA THR A 28 -27.45 26.12 -30.64
C THR A 28 -26.22 25.55 -31.39
N PRO A 29 -25.34 26.41 -31.95
CA PRO A 29 -24.14 25.93 -32.62
C PRO A 29 -23.14 25.35 -31.60
N PRO A 30 -22.31 24.37 -32.01
CA PRO A 30 -21.30 23.76 -31.16
C PRO A 30 -20.34 24.79 -30.55
N ASN A 31 -19.93 24.56 -29.31
CA ASN A 31 -19.14 25.50 -28.53
C ASN A 31 -17.63 25.25 -28.74
N LEU A 32 -17.06 25.69 -29.87
CA LEU A 32 -15.61 25.64 -30.13
C LEU A 32 -15.01 27.03 -29.94
N LYS A 33 -14.12 27.17 -28.95
CA LYS A 33 -13.58 28.46 -28.50
C LYS A 33 -12.11 28.36 -28.11
N ILE A 34 -11.41 29.49 -28.16
CA ILE A 34 -10.09 29.63 -27.55
C ILE A 34 -10.16 30.71 -26.47
N PHE A 35 -9.51 30.45 -25.35
CA PHE A 35 -9.33 31.36 -24.23
C PHE A 35 -7.86 31.67 -24.01
N ASP A 36 -7.57 32.88 -23.56
CA ASP A 36 -6.29 33.21 -22.95
C ASP A 36 -6.24 32.62 -21.53
N VAL A 37 -5.20 31.83 -21.25
CA VAL A 37 -5.10 31.06 -20.00
C VAL A 37 -4.89 31.95 -18.79
N ALA A 38 -4.13 33.04 -18.94
CA ALA A 38 -3.80 33.94 -17.83
C ALA A 38 -4.98 34.79 -17.37
N THR A 39 -5.80 35.25 -18.32
CA THR A 39 -6.92 36.17 -18.07
C THR A 39 -8.28 35.48 -18.03
N GLY A 40 -8.37 34.25 -18.53
CA GLY A 40 -9.65 33.55 -18.73
C GLY A 40 -10.53 34.18 -19.81
N ARG A 41 -10.02 35.17 -20.56
CA ARG A 41 -10.80 35.87 -21.58
C ARG A 41 -10.93 35.01 -22.83
N GLN A 42 -12.14 34.90 -23.37
CA GLN A 42 -12.36 34.31 -24.69
C GLN A 42 -11.65 35.16 -25.75
N ILE A 43 -10.76 34.55 -26.52
CA ILE A 43 -10.02 35.21 -27.61
C ILE A 43 -10.57 34.84 -28.99
N GLN A 44 -11.17 33.66 -29.15
CA GLN A 44 -11.75 33.21 -30.41
C GLN A 44 -13.01 32.39 -30.20
N ASN A 45 -13.95 32.51 -31.14
CA ASN A 45 -15.12 31.65 -31.27
C ASN A 45 -15.21 31.15 -32.72
N PHE A 46 -15.37 29.84 -32.92
CA PHE A 46 -15.46 29.26 -34.25
C PHE A 46 -16.92 29.01 -34.61
N ALA A 47 -17.38 29.59 -35.73
CA ALA A 47 -18.73 29.41 -36.20
C ALA A 47 -18.90 28.01 -36.83
N LEU A 48 -19.59 27.11 -36.13
CA LEU A 48 -19.91 25.77 -36.59
C LEU A 48 -21.41 25.66 -36.88
N LYS A 49 -21.77 25.06 -38.02
CA LYS A 49 -23.14 24.63 -38.30
C LYS A 49 -23.28 23.17 -37.90
N GLU A 50 -24.15 22.89 -36.93
CA GLU A 50 -24.77 21.57 -36.64
C GLU A 50 -23.88 20.32 -36.39
N HIS A 51 -22.63 20.44 -35.95
CA HIS A 51 -21.75 19.27 -35.77
C HIS A 51 -21.05 19.22 -34.41
N PHE A 52 -21.20 18.12 -33.66
CA PHE A 52 -20.48 17.96 -32.40
C PHE A 52 -18.99 17.78 -32.66
N VAL A 53 -18.16 18.59 -31.99
CA VAL A 53 -16.71 18.43 -32.00
C VAL A 53 -16.32 17.60 -30.80
N TRP A 54 -15.78 16.40 -31.04
CA TRP A 54 -15.38 15.46 -30.00
C TRP A 54 -13.95 15.70 -29.53
N SER A 55 -13.09 16.18 -30.43
CA SER A 55 -11.68 16.37 -30.16
C SER A 55 -11.10 17.49 -31.00
N GLY A 56 -10.08 18.17 -30.47
CA GLY A 56 -9.31 19.15 -31.18
C GLY A 56 -7.95 19.38 -30.53
N VAL A 57 -6.98 19.76 -31.35
CA VAL A 57 -5.58 19.91 -30.96
C VAL A 57 -4.94 21.12 -31.65
N PHE A 58 -4.12 21.86 -30.92
CA PHE A 58 -3.27 22.89 -31.51
C PHE A 58 -2.13 22.29 -32.32
N TYR A 59 -1.79 22.96 -33.40
CA TYR A 59 -0.56 22.75 -34.13
C TYR A 59 0.64 23.37 -33.36
N PRO A 60 1.91 22.94 -33.59
CA PRO A 60 3.06 23.44 -32.83
C PRO A 60 3.32 24.93 -33.05
N ASP A 61 2.77 25.50 -34.12
CA ASP A 61 2.85 26.93 -34.43
C ASP A 61 1.88 27.80 -33.61
N ALA A 62 1.00 27.20 -32.79
CA ALA A 62 -0.06 27.85 -32.02
C ALA A 62 -1.03 28.72 -32.85
N ARG A 63 -0.94 28.65 -34.18
CA ARG A 63 -1.75 29.41 -35.13
C ARG A 63 -2.79 28.53 -35.81
N HIS A 64 -2.55 27.24 -35.92
CA HIS A 64 -3.50 26.31 -36.49
C HIS A 64 -4.09 25.37 -35.44
N VAL A 65 -5.33 24.96 -35.67
CA VAL A 65 -6.04 23.96 -34.86
C VAL A 65 -6.63 22.92 -35.78
N VAL A 66 -6.53 21.65 -35.40
CA VAL A 66 -7.24 20.54 -36.06
C VAL A 66 -8.38 20.08 -35.15
N THR A 67 -9.56 19.87 -35.73
CA THR A 67 -10.74 19.35 -35.00
C THR A 67 -11.35 18.15 -35.71
N ALA A 68 -11.93 17.24 -34.93
CA ALA A 68 -12.67 16.08 -35.41
C ALA A 68 -14.03 15.97 -34.70
N GLY A 69 -15.04 15.43 -35.38
CA GLY A 69 -16.42 15.51 -34.90
C GLY A 69 -17.38 14.42 -35.39
N SER A 70 -18.68 14.65 -35.11
CA SER A 70 -19.71 13.63 -35.18
C SER A 70 -20.11 13.17 -36.58
N GLN A 71 -19.85 14.00 -37.59
CA GLN A 71 -20.15 13.69 -39.00
C GLN A 71 -18.92 13.16 -39.76
N GLY A 72 -17.85 12.83 -39.04
CA GLY A 72 -16.62 12.30 -39.61
C GLY A 72 -15.76 13.31 -40.33
N GLU A 73 -16.10 14.60 -40.29
CA GLU A 73 -15.24 15.64 -40.84
C GLU A 73 -14.07 15.95 -39.90
N MET A 74 -12.88 16.06 -40.49
CA MET A 74 -11.71 16.67 -39.87
C MET A 74 -11.47 18.03 -40.50
N ARG A 75 -11.28 19.05 -39.68
CA ARG A 75 -11.09 20.44 -40.14
C ARG A 75 -9.80 21.03 -39.59
N LEU A 76 -9.03 21.68 -40.46
CA LEU A 76 -7.92 22.55 -40.12
C LEU A 76 -8.40 24.00 -40.11
N TRP A 77 -8.13 24.70 -39.02
CA TRP A 77 -8.56 26.08 -38.78
C TRP A 77 -7.34 26.99 -38.63
N ASP A 78 -7.45 28.21 -39.11
CA ASP A 78 -6.58 29.31 -38.66
C ASP A 78 -7.21 29.87 -37.37
N ALA A 79 -6.49 29.72 -36.26
CA ALA A 79 -6.94 30.05 -34.91
C ALA A 79 -7.14 31.55 -34.68
N VAL A 80 -6.51 32.40 -35.50
CA VAL A 80 -6.59 33.86 -35.40
C VAL A 80 -7.82 34.40 -36.13
N THR A 81 -8.10 33.86 -37.32
CA THR A 81 -9.20 34.30 -38.18
C THR A 81 -10.49 33.53 -37.91
N GLY A 82 -10.41 32.36 -37.27
CA GLY A 82 -11.53 31.45 -37.05
C GLY A 82 -12.03 30.77 -38.33
N LYS A 83 -11.30 30.87 -39.45
CA LYS A 83 -11.70 30.33 -40.75
C LYS A 83 -11.17 28.91 -40.95
N VAL A 84 -11.99 28.06 -41.59
CA VAL A 84 -11.55 26.74 -42.05
C VAL A 84 -10.57 26.92 -43.19
N VAL A 85 -9.35 26.42 -43.00
CA VAL A 85 -8.30 26.33 -44.03
C VAL A 85 -8.55 25.11 -44.92
N ARG A 86 -8.96 23.98 -44.32
CA ARG A 86 -9.21 22.72 -45.02
C ARG A 86 -10.20 21.84 -44.26
N SER A 87 -11.00 21.07 -45.00
CA SER A 87 -11.87 20.01 -44.45
C SER A 87 -11.69 18.71 -45.25
N VAL A 88 -11.65 17.57 -44.57
CA VAL A 88 -11.57 16.24 -45.18
C VAL A 88 -12.48 15.24 -44.45
N LYS A 89 -12.85 14.15 -45.13
CA LYS A 89 -13.55 13.02 -44.49
C LYS A 89 -12.53 12.13 -43.76
N GLY A 90 -12.70 12.00 -42.45
CA GLY A 90 -11.80 11.26 -41.54
C GLY A 90 -12.20 9.79 -41.30
N SER A 91 -13.42 9.38 -41.66
CA SER A 91 -13.92 8.01 -41.47
C SER A 91 -14.61 7.47 -42.73
N ASP A 92 -14.58 6.14 -42.91
CA ASP A 92 -15.25 5.49 -44.04
C ASP A 92 -16.64 4.95 -43.69
N ASP A 93 -17.01 4.89 -42.40
CA ASP A 93 -18.32 4.37 -41.97
C ASP A 93 -19.43 5.36 -42.32
N LEU A 94 -20.47 4.87 -42.98
CA LEU A 94 -21.63 5.65 -43.42
C LEU A 94 -22.76 5.66 -42.39
N MET A 95 -22.79 4.68 -41.49
CA MET A 95 -23.80 4.56 -40.44
C MET A 95 -23.36 5.30 -39.18
N ASP A 96 -22.07 5.26 -38.88
CA ASP A 96 -21.47 5.98 -37.77
C ASP A 96 -20.13 6.64 -38.18
N PRO A 97 -20.17 7.80 -38.85
CA PRO A 97 -18.96 8.43 -39.39
C PRO A 97 -18.09 9.09 -38.30
N ARG A 98 -18.42 9.00 -37.01
CA ARG A 98 -17.76 9.79 -35.96
C ARG A 98 -16.25 9.56 -35.92
N VAL A 99 -15.49 10.66 -35.89
CA VAL A 99 -14.06 10.65 -35.51
C VAL A 99 -13.98 11.16 -34.07
N ASN A 100 -13.69 10.26 -33.14
CA ASN A 100 -13.81 10.52 -31.71
C ASN A 100 -12.58 11.27 -31.15
N VAL A 101 -11.41 11.06 -31.75
CA VAL A 101 -10.15 11.62 -31.26
C VAL A 101 -9.22 12.02 -32.40
N VAL A 102 -8.52 13.14 -32.22
CA VAL A 102 -7.39 13.56 -33.05
C VAL A 102 -6.23 13.97 -32.14
N ALA A 103 -5.03 13.50 -32.46
CA ALA A 103 -3.80 13.90 -31.78
C ALA A 103 -2.70 14.17 -32.81
N LEU A 104 -1.76 15.03 -32.44
CA LEU A 104 -0.67 15.48 -33.31
C LEU A 104 0.66 14.91 -32.82
N SER A 105 1.57 14.59 -33.73
CA SER A 105 2.95 14.26 -33.40
C SER A 105 3.70 15.49 -32.88
N SER A 106 4.76 15.27 -32.10
CA SER A 106 5.55 16.34 -31.48
C SER A 106 6.23 17.26 -32.50
N ASP A 107 6.61 16.73 -33.67
CA ASP A 107 7.14 17.48 -34.81
C ASP A 107 6.06 18.21 -35.63
N GLY A 108 4.78 17.93 -35.37
CA GLY A 108 3.64 18.48 -36.10
C GLY A 108 3.41 17.88 -37.48
N ASP A 109 4.22 16.93 -37.96
CA ASP A 109 4.10 16.45 -39.34
C ASP A 109 2.98 15.40 -39.54
N TYR A 110 2.55 14.74 -38.47
CA TYR A 110 1.56 13.66 -38.52
C TYR A 110 0.38 13.88 -37.56
N LEU A 111 -0.80 13.45 -37.98
CA LEU A 111 -1.96 13.28 -37.11
C LEU A 111 -2.26 11.80 -36.92
N VAL A 112 -2.68 11.43 -35.72
CA VAL A 112 -3.34 10.15 -35.45
C VAL A 112 -4.80 10.38 -35.10
N THR A 113 -5.70 9.57 -35.65
CA THR A 113 -7.13 9.65 -35.38
C THR A 113 -7.71 8.31 -35.00
N GLY A 114 -8.69 8.32 -34.10
CA GLY A 114 -9.53 7.17 -33.77
C GLY A 114 -10.98 7.42 -34.15
N SER A 115 -11.62 6.43 -34.78
CA SER A 115 -12.97 6.53 -35.33
C SER A 115 -13.92 5.43 -34.82
N SER A 116 -15.22 5.71 -34.88
CA SER A 116 -16.30 4.72 -34.74
C SER A 116 -16.20 3.55 -35.71
N ASP A 117 -15.56 3.74 -36.87
CA ASP A 117 -15.31 2.70 -37.86
C ASP A 117 -14.25 1.65 -37.43
N LYS A 118 -13.84 1.70 -36.16
CA LYS A 118 -12.85 0.83 -35.51
C LYS A 118 -11.42 1.00 -36.02
N SER A 119 -11.17 2.01 -36.85
CA SER A 119 -9.83 2.28 -37.36
C SER A 119 -9.09 3.36 -36.57
N THR A 120 -7.79 3.14 -36.44
CA THR A 120 -6.80 4.16 -36.10
C THR A 120 -6.11 4.57 -37.40
N ARG A 121 -6.01 5.86 -37.71
CA ARG A 121 -5.41 6.34 -38.98
C ARG A 121 -4.31 7.35 -38.74
N ILE A 122 -3.32 7.33 -39.63
CA ILE A 122 -2.24 8.33 -39.68
C ILE A 122 -2.44 9.19 -40.91
N TRP A 123 -2.27 10.49 -40.73
CA TRP A 123 -2.44 11.50 -41.76
C TRP A 123 -1.21 12.39 -41.83
N ASN A 124 -0.94 12.95 -43.00
CA ASN A 124 -0.07 14.11 -43.08
C ASN A 124 -0.83 15.30 -42.48
N ALA A 125 -0.26 15.94 -41.46
CA ALA A 125 -0.99 16.94 -40.69
C ALA A 125 -1.22 18.25 -41.47
N LYS A 126 -0.30 18.62 -42.37
CA LYS A 126 -0.37 19.85 -43.17
C LYS A 126 -1.42 19.74 -44.28
N THR A 127 -1.47 18.60 -44.97
CA THR A 127 -2.36 18.40 -46.11
C THR A 127 -3.68 17.74 -45.74
N LEU A 128 -3.79 17.16 -44.53
CA LEU A 128 -4.84 16.24 -44.09
C LEU A 128 -5.02 15.05 -45.05
N SER A 129 -3.96 14.59 -45.72
CA SER A 129 -4.01 13.41 -46.59
C SER A 129 -3.78 12.12 -45.78
N PRO A 130 -4.59 11.06 -45.99
CA PRO A 130 -4.39 9.80 -45.29
C PRO A 130 -3.07 9.15 -45.72
N LEU A 131 -2.36 8.57 -44.76
CA LEU A 131 -1.08 7.87 -44.98
C LEU A 131 -1.20 6.37 -44.68
N LYS A 132 -1.76 6.01 -43.52
CA LYS A 132 -1.95 4.62 -43.09
C LYS A 132 -3.28 4.45 -42.36
N LYS A 133 -3.87 3.27 -42.50
CA LYS A 133 -5.08 2.83 -41.77
C LYS A 133 -4.76 1.54 -41.03
N PHE A 134 -4.96 1.56 -39.73
CA PHE A 134 -4.80 0.43 -38.83
C PHE A 134 -6.17 -0.12 -38.44
N VAL A 135 -6.31 -1.45 -38.50
CA VAL A 135 -7.51 -2.19 -38.10
C VAL A 135 -7.10 -3.24 -37.08
N GLY A 136 -7.83 -3.34 -35.97
CA GLY A 136 -7.54 -4.29 -34.89
C GLY A 136 -8.45 -4.20 -33.67
N HIS A 137 -9.25 -3.14 -33.57
CA HIS A 137 -10.37 -3.05 -32.63
C HIS A 137 -11.59 -3.81 -33.21
N ASP A 138 -12.24 -4.66 -32.42
CA ASP A 138 -13.19 -5.67 -32.92
C ASP A 138 -14.67 -5.44 -32.53
N ARG A 139 -14.97 -4.77 -31.41
CA ARG A 139 -16.37 -4.52 -30.97
C ARG A 139 -16.96 -3.17 -31.42
N ILE A 140 -18.27 -3.03 -31.18
CA ILE A 140 -19.08 -1.84 -31.50
C ILE A 140 -18.69 -0.69 -30.56
N GLY A 141 -18.52 0.52 -31.13
CA GLY A 141 -18.22 1.73 -30.36
C GLY A 141 -16.88 2.40 -30.71
N GLY A 142 -16.00 1.71 -31.45
CA GLY A 142 -14.82 2.29 -32.09
C GLY A 142 -13.70 2.74 -31.15
N VAL A 143 -12.76 3.49 -31.73
CA VAL A 143 -11.55 4.00 -31.07
C VAL A 143 -11.86 5.33 -30.40
N MET A 144 -11.64 5.43 -29.09
CA MET A 144 -11.96 6.61 -28.27
C MET A 144 -10.75 7.48 -27.94
N SER A 145 -9.55 6.91 -27.97
CA SER A 145 -8.33 7.63 -27.70
C SER A 145 -7.22 7.19 -28.63
N ALA A 146 -6.36 8.14 -28.99
CA ALA A 146 -5.15 7.89 -29.75
C ALA A 146 -4.07 8.91 -29.37
N ALA A 147 -2.81 8.47 -29.32
CA ALA A 147 -1.67 9.34 -29.04
C ALA A 147 -0.39 8.76 -29.67
N PHE A 148 0.55 9.63 -30.03
CA PHE A 148 1.89 9.22 -30.46
C PHE A 148 2.78 8.89 -29.27
N SER A 149 3.77 8.00 -29.47
CA SER A 149 4.92 7.91 -28.59
C SER A 149 5.79 9.16 -28.70
N PRO A 150 6.57 9.53 -27.66
CA PRO A 150 7.43 10.72 -27.69
C PRO A 150 8.46 10.73 -28.83
N ASP A 151 8.93 9.54 -29.24
CA ASP A 151 9.87 9.36 -30.35
C ASP A 151 9.19 9.28 -31.73
N GLY A 152 7.86 9.37 -31.79
CA GLY A 152 7.08 9.33 -33.03
C GLY A 152 7.08 7.99 -33.76
N ARG A 153 7.68 6.92 -33.20
CA ARG A 153 7.77 5.60 -33.85
C ARG A 153 6.52 4.76 -33.68
N TYR A 154 5.78 5.00 -32.61
CA TYR A 154 4.58 4.25 -32.25
C TYR A 154 3.37 5.17 -32.08
N ALA A 155 2.18 4.58 -32.18
CA ALA A 155 0.96 5.19 -31.68
C ALA A 155 0.26 4.23 -30.73
N VAL A 156 -0.43 4.75 -29.72
CA VAL A 156 -1.31 3.98 -28.85
C VAL A 156 -2.75 4.36 -29.15
N SER A 157 -3.66 3.39 -29.15
CA SER A 157 -5.10 3.63 -29.21
C SER A 157 -5.87 2.84 -28.17
N GLY A 158 -6.91 3.45 -27.58
CA GLY A 158 -7.85 2.80 -26.66
C GLY A 158 -9.23 2.66 -27.29
N GLY A 159 -9.78 1.45 -27.28
CA GLY A 159 -11.10 1.13 -27.81
C GLY A 159 -12.16 0.93 -26.73
N ASN A 160 -13.44 1.08 -27.11
CA ASN A 160 -14.57 0.86 -26.20
C ASN A 160 -14.66 -0.57 -25.64
N GLU A 161 -14.04 -1.55 -26.28
CA GLU A 161 -13.96 -2.93 -25.79
C GLU A 161 -12.97 -3.14 -24.64
N GLY A 162 -12.31 -2.09 -24.17
CA GLY A 162 -11.27 -2.16 -23.14
C GLY A 162 -9.88 -2.53 -23.67
N ARG A 163 -9.74 -2.83 -24.97
CA ARG A 163 -8.42 -3.09 -25.57
C ARG A 163 -7.65 -1.80 -25.79
N VAL A 164 -6.37 -1.85 -25.43
CA VAL A 164 -5.39 -0.82 -25.79
C VAL A 164 -4.37 -1.44 -26.73
N VAL A 165 -4.11 -0.79 -27.86
CA VAL A 165 -3.21 -1.29 -28.90
C VAL A 165 -2.08 -0.31 -29.11
N ILE A 166 -0.85 -0.81 -29.10
CA ILE A 166 0.33 -0.06 -29.55
C ILE A 166 0.62 -0.50 -30.98
N TRP A 167 0.72 0.47 -31.89
CA TRP A 167 0.94 0.31 -33.31
C TRP A 167 2.37 0.69 -33.67
N ASP A 168 3.04 -0.17 -34.44
CA ASP A 168 4.30 0.20 -35.10
C ASP A 168 3.97 0.98 -36.38
N LEU A 169 4.34 2.26 -36.38
CA LEU A 169 4.01 3.15 -37.49
C LEU A 169 4.81 2.86 -38.75
N ALA A 170 6.01 2.29 -38.63
CA ALA A 170 6.81 1.88 -39.79
C ALA A 170 6.25 0.60 -40.40
N ALA A 171 6.01 -0.42 -39.57
CA ALA A 171 5.51 -1.72 -40.01
C ALA A 171 4.05 -1.68 -40.48
N GLY A 172 3.24 -0.76 -39.99
CA GLY A 172 1.82 -0.69 -40.37
C GLY A 172 0.96 -1.75 -39.66
N ALA A 173 1.38 -2.28 -38.51
CA ALA A 173 0.74 -3.39 -37.82
C ALA A 173 0.68 -3.18 -36.29
N PRO A 174 -0.20 -3.90 -35.57
CA PRO A 174 -0.14 -3.94 -34.12
C PRO A 174 1.23 -4.45 -33.64
N TRP A 175 1.88 -3.70 -32.75
CA TRP A 175 3.08 -4.14 -32.04
C TRP A 175 2.74 -4.85 -30.74
N LYS A 176 1.81 -4.29 -29.96
CA LYS A 176 1.33 -4.86 -28.69
C LYS A 176 -0.18 -4.69 -28.56
N VAL A 177 -0.82 -5.68 -27.95
CA VAL A 177 -2.22 -5.61 -27.52
C VAL A 177 -2.24 -5.78 -26.02
N LEU A 178 -2.58 -4.71 -25.31
CA LEU A 178 -2.64 -4.64 -23.86
C LEU A 178 -4.05 -5.07 -23.43
N SER A 179 -4.14 -6.25 -22.83
CA SER A 179 -5.41 -6.88 -22.44
C SER A 179 -5.49 -6.96 -20.93
N GLY A 180 -6.41 -6.21 -20.33
CA GLY A 180 -6.65 -6.25 -18.88
C GLY A 180 -7.92 -5.57 -18.45
N HIS A 181 -8.37 -4.52 -19.16
CA HIS A 181 -9.69 -3.97 -18.92
C HIS A 181 -10.78 -4.99 -19.32
N ALA A 182 -11.68 -5.29 -18.38
CA ALA A 182 -12.59 -6.43 -18.46
C ALA A 182 -13.97 -6.10 -19.06
N ASP A 183 -14.31 -4.81 -19.15
CA ASP A 183 -15.67 -4.38 -19.50
C ASP A 183 -15.72 -3.34 -20.63
N TRP A 184 -16.92 -3.14 -21.16
CA TRP A 184 -17.19 -2.06 -22.10
C TRP A 184 -17.04 -0.71 -21.40
N VAL A 185 -16.22 0.17 -21.97
CA VAL A 185 -15.90 1.47 -21.37
C VAL A 185 -16.31 2.57 -22.32
N ALA A 186 -17.29 3.38 -21.92
CA ALA A 186 -17.52 4.66 -22.55
C ALA A 186 -16.35 5.59 -22.22
N GLY A 187 -15.44 5.82 -23.19
CA GLY A 187 -14.36 6.79 -23.05
C GLY A 187 -13.00 6.22 -22.61
N ALA A 188 -12.65 5.01 -23.06
CA ALA A 188 -11.31 4.45 -22.84
C ALA A 188 -10.21 5.41 -23.32
N SER A 189 -9.26 5.73 -22.43
CA SER A 189 -8.15 6.64 -22.70
C SER A 189 -6.82 5.90 -22.60
N ALA A 190 -5.89 6.14 -23.53
CA ALA A 190 -4.54 5.61 -23.46
C ALA A 190 -3.50 6.65 -23.94
N ARG A 191 -2.38 6.77 -23.21
CA ARG A 191 -1.25 7.66 -23.57
C ARG A 191 0.09 7.07 -23.14
N PHE A 192 1.14 7.42 -23.88
CA PHE A 192 2.50 7.17 -23.44
C PHE A 192 2.92 8.13 -22.32
N THR A 193 3.82 7.69 -21.45
CA THR A 193 4.58 8.59 -20.58
C THR A 193 5.55 9.43 -21.41
N PRO A 194 5.95 10.63 -20.93
CA PRO A 194 6.87 11.51 -21.67
C PRO A 194 8.23 10.88 -22.00
N ASP A 195 8.69 9.90 -21.21
CA ASP A 195 9.92 9.14 -21.46
C ASP A 195 9.71 7.92 -22.37
N GLY A 196 8.47 7.66 -22.79
CA GLY A 196 8.09 6.58 -23.70
C GLY A 196 8.16 5.17 -23.09
N LYS A 197 8.52 5.03 -21.81
CA LYS A 197 8.72 3.73 -21.18
C LYS A 197 7.41 3.02 -20.85
N TYR A 198 6.35 3.77 -20.56
CA TYR A 198 5.09 3.22 -20.12
C TYR A 198 3.93 3.72 -20.97
N VAL A 199 2.86 2.92 -20.98
CA VAL A 199 1.53 3.35 -21.39
C VAL A 199 0.66 3.43 -20.15
N LEU A 200 -0.09 4.53 -20.02
CA LEU A 200 -1.16 4.68 -19.05
C LEU A 200 -2.48 4.47 -19.79
N SER A 201 -3.36 3.62 -19.26
CA SER A 201 -4.72 3.49 -19.76
C SER A 201 -5.76 3.62 -18.65
N ALA A 202 -6.91 4.17 -18.99
CA ALA A 202 -8.05 4.28 -18.09
C ALA A 202 -9.29 3.66 -18.75
N GLY A 203 -9.99 2.83 -17.99
CA GLY A 203 -11.20 2.13 -18.37
C GLY A 203 -11.73 1.30 -17.20
N ASP A 204 -12.92 0.71 -17.27
CA ASP A 204 -13.50 -0.21 -16.27
C ASP A 204 -13.34 0.20 -14.78
N ALA A 205 -13.43 1.51 -14.50
CA ALA A 205 -13.15 2.13 -13.20
C ALA A 205 -11.70 1.97 -12.67
N SER A 206 -10.79 1.41 -13.49
CA SER A 206 -9.37 1.28 -13.20
C SER A 206 -8.49 2.19 -14.06
N THR A 207 -7.32 2.53 -13.53
CA THR A 207 -6.19 3.05 -14.30
C THR A 207 -5.08 2.02 -14.27
N ARG A 208 -4.54 1.66 -15.44
CA ARG A 208 -3.51 0.65 -15.60
C ARG A 208 -2.24 1.24 -16.18
N ILE A 209 -1.12 0.67 -15.75
CA ILE A 209 0.22 1.05 -16.16
C ILE A 209 0.85 -0.16 -16.84
N TRP A 210 1.34 0.04 -18.05
CA TRP A 210 1.89 -1.00 -18.89
C TRP A 210 3.33 -0.66 -19.25
N ASP A 211 4.19 -1.66 -19.28
CA ASP A 211 5.50 -1.52 -19.92
C ASP A 211 5.29 -1.41 -21.45
N ALA A 212 5.77 -0.33 -22.05
CA ALA A 212 5.55 -0.06 -23.47
C ALA A 212 6.27 -1.08 -24.38
N VAL A 213 7.36 -1.69 -23.90
CA VAL A 213 8.20 -2.62 -24.68
C VAL A 213 7.73 -4.05 -24.54
N THR A 214 7.46 -4.50 -23.32
CA THR A 214 7.01 -5.87 -23.08
C THR A 214 5.52 -6.02 -23.35
N GLY A 215 4.73 -4.96 -23.10
CA GLY A 215 3.27 -4.99 -23.08
C GLY A 215 2.69 -5.64 -21.81
N GLU A 216 3.53 -5.94 -20.82
CA GLU A 216 3.09 -6.49 -19.54
C GLU A 216 2.47 -5.40 -18.67
N GLU A 217 1.40 -5.74 -17.93
CA GLU A 217 0.83 -4.86 -16.92
C GLU A 217 1.77 -4.77 -15.71
N ILE A 218 2.07 -3.56 -15.28
CA ILE A 218 2.91 -3.27 -14.10
C ILE A 218 2.01 -3.16 -12.88
N ALA A 219 0.96 -2.35 -12.98
CA ALA A 219 0.01 -2.12 -11.90
C ALA A 219 -1.37 -1.68 -12.41
N SER A 220 -2.40 -1.96 -11.61
CA SER A 220 -3.75 -1.42 -11.72
C SER A 220 -4.10 -0.63 -10.48
N MET A 221 -4.84 0.47 -10.66
CA MET A 221 -5.25 1.39 -9.61
C MET A 221 -6.76 1.59 -9.68
N ILE A 222 -7.42 1.48 -8.52
CA ILE A 222 -8.85 1.77 -8.36
C ILE A 222 -8.99 2.78 -7.22
N ALA A 223 -9.78 3.82 -7.47
CA ALA A 223 -10.20 4.78 -6.47
C ALA A 223 -11.71 4.64 -6.25
N PHE A 224 -12.13 4.66 -4.98
CA PHE A 224 -13.52 4.49 -4.57
C PHE A 224 -14.15 5.86 -4.25
N GLU A 225 -15.49 5.92 -4.27
CA GLU A 225 -16.23 7.19 -4.07
C GLU A 225 -16.02 7.82 -2.68
N ASP A 226 -15.66 7.01 -1.68
CA ASP A 226 -15.38 7.44 -0.31
C ASP A 226 -13.93 7.94 -0.11
N GLY A 227 -13.14 7.99 -1.17
CA GLY A 227 -11.75 8.42 -1.16
C GLY A 227 -10.75 7.31 -0.83
N GLU A 228 -11.22 6.09 -0.58
CA GLU A 228 -10.34 4.93 -0.45
C GLU A 228 -9.75 4.54 -1.81
N TRP A 229 -8.63 3.83 -1.81
CA TRP A 229 -7.95 3.41 -3.02
C TRP A 229 -7.20 2.09 -2.83
N ILE A 230 -6.96 1.40 -3.93
CA ILE A 230 -6.12 0.21 -3.99
C ILE A 230 -5.27 0.23 -5.26
N ILE A 231 -4.02 -0.21 -5.12
CA ILE A 231 -3.07 -0.43 -6.21
C ILE A 231 -2.62 -1.89 -6.14
N THR A 232 -2.72 -2.62 -7.24
CA THR A 232 -2.31 -4.03 -7.34
C THR A 232 -1.26 -4.19 -8.44
N THR A 233 -0.32 -5.12 -8.26
CA THR A 233 0.64 -5.54 -9.30
C THR A 233 0.15 -6.79 -10.01
N ALA A 234 0.73 -7.12 -11.17
CA ALA A 234 0.40 -8.34 -11.90
C ALA A 234 0.66 -9.65 -11.10
N ASN A 235 1.58 -9.63 -10.13
CA ASN A 235 1.83 -10.77 -9.24
C ASN A 235 0.77 -10.87 -8.11
N GLY A 236 -0.08 -9.85 -7.93
CA GLY A 236 -1.11 -9.78 -6.89
C GLY A 236 -0.66 -9.08 -5.60
N TYR A 237 0.55 -8.51 -5.55
CA TYR A 237 0.95 -7.65 -4.44
C TYR A 237 0.18 -6.35 -4.48
N TYR A 238 -0.18 -5.79 -3.32
CA TYR A 238 -1.00 -4.60 -3.28
C TYR A 238 -0.61 -3.61 -2.17
N ALA A 239 -1.06 -2.38 -2.38
CA ALA A 239 -1.08 -1.29 -1.43
C ALA A 239 -2.49 -0.72 -1.41
N SER A 240 -2.96 -0.28 -0.25
CA SER A 240 -4.28 0.33 -0.11
C SER A 240 -4.26 1.42 0.96
N SER A 241 -5.23 2.31 0.85
CA SER A 241 -5.69 3.12 1.98
C SER A 241 -6.28 2.22 3.10
N PRO A 242 -6.55 2.74 4.31
CA PRO A 242 -6.91 1.92 5.47
C PRO A 242 -8.08 0.95 5.28
N LYS A 243 -9.03 1.26 4.39
CA LYS A 243 -10.19 0.39 4.07
C LYS A 243 -10.27 -0.01 2.60
N GLY A 244 -9.39 0.48 1.74
CA GLY A 244 -9.47 0.26 0.29
C GLY A 244 -9.41 -1.21 -0.13
N ASP A 245 -8.73 -2.06 0.63
CA ASP A 245 -8.66 -3.50 0.34
C ASP A 245 -9.87 -4.31 0.83
N GLN A 246 -10.81 -3.70 1.58
CA GLN A 246 -12.08 -4.34 1.95
C GLN A 246 -13.02 -4.52 0.75
N TYR A 247 -12.84 -3.72 -0.30
CA TYR A 247 -13.61 -3.77 -1.54
C TYR A 247 -13.11 -4.81 -2.54
N LEU A 248 -11.98 -5.48 -2.25
CA LEU A 248 -11.37 -6.43 -3.16
C LEU A 248 -11.63 -7.88 -2.71
N GLN A 249 -12.06 -8.70 -3.66
CA GLN A 249 -12.04 -10.15 -3.54
C GLN A 249 -11.00 -10.73 -4.49
N VAL A 250 -10.32 -11.78 -4.04
CA VAL A 250 -9.26 -12.44 -4.81
C VAL A 250 -9.72 -13.83 -5.18
N LYS A 251 -9.66 -14.14 -6.47
CA LYS A 251 -9.96 -15.48 -6.99
C LYS A 251 -8.68 -16.27 -7.18
N VAL A 252 -8.52 -17.34 -6.41
CA VAL A 252 -7.37 -18.27 -6.51
C VAL A 252 -7.92 -19.65 -6.85
N ALA A 253 -7.43 -20.25 -7.95
CA ALA A 253 -7.88 -21.55 -8.46
C ALA A 253 -9.42 -21.68 -8.57
N GLY A 254 -10.11 -20.60 -8.94
CA GLY A 254 -11.57 -20.59 -9.11
C GLY A 254 -12.39 -20.29 -7.85
N LYS A 255 -11.77 -20.25 -6.67
CA LYS A 255 -12.43 -19.93 -5.39
C LYS A 255 -12.14 -18.50 -4.96
N GLU A 256 -13.14 -17.86 -4.38
CA GLU A 256 -13.06 -16.49 -3.86
C GLU A 256 -12.55 -16.46 -2.42
N TYR A 257 -11.69 -15.48 -2.15
CA TYR A 257 -11.08 -15.21 -0.87
C TYR A 257 -11.08 -13.70 -0.62
N ASN A 258 -11.11 -13.31 0.65
CA ASN A 258 -10.96 -11.91 1.01
C ASN A 258 -9.47 -11.55 1.02
N THR A 259 -9.15 -10.28 0.73
CA THR A 259 -7.78 -9.73 0.85
C THR A 259 -7.15 -9.98 2.21
N GLU A 260 -7.98 -10.01 3.26
CA GLU A 260 -7.60 -10.36 4.62
C GLU A 260 -6.80 -11.66 4.67
N GLN A 261 -7.24 -12.68 3.93
CA GLN A 261 -6.65 -14.00 3.98
C GLN A 261 -5.24 -14.05 3.39
N LEU A 262 -4.93 -13.10 2.49
CA LEU A 262 -3.65 -12.98 1.79
C LEU A 262 -2.78 -11.85 2.33
N ARG A 263 -3.30 -11.05 3.28
CA ARG A 263 -2.71 -9.78 3.68
C ARG A 263 -1.28 -9.90 4.19
N GLU A 264 -0.97 -10.89 5.03
CA GLU A 264 0.39 -11.08 5.56
C GLU A 264 1.44 -11.33 4.46
N SER A 265 1.04 -11.87 3.30
CA SER A 265 1.95 -12.16 2.18
C SER A 265 1.89 -11.14 1.05
N PHE A 266 0.71 -10.58 0.77
CA PHE A 266 0.46 -9.78 -0.43
C PHE A 266 0.22 -8.30 -0.17
N TYR A 267 -0.04 -7.86 1.07
CA TYR A 267 0.03 -6.43 1.40
C TYR A 267 1.50 -5.99 1.46
N ARG A 268 2.00 -5.48 0.33
CA ARG A 268 3.41 -5.15 0.11
C ARG A 268 3.53 -3.81 -0.62
N PRO A 269 3.24 -2.68 0.05
CA PRO A 269 3.37 -1.34 -0.54
C PRO A 269 4.77 -1.04 -1.08
N ASP A 270 5.79 -1.66 -0.49
CA ASP A 270 7.17 -1.65 -0.92
C ASP A 270 7.37 -2.28 -2.31
N LEU A 271 6.75 -3.44 -2.58
CA LEU A 271 6.81 -4.10 -3.89
C LEU A 271 5.97 -3.38 -4.94
N VAL A 272 4.84 -2.78 -4.54
CA VAL A 272 4.06 -1.91 -5.43
C VAL A 272 4.91 -0.72 -5.86
N ARG A 273 5.57 -0.03 -4.91
CA ARG A 273 6.48 1.08 -5.22
C ARG A 273 7.64 0.63 -6.11
N LEU A 274 8.23 -0.54 -5.84
CA LEU A 274 9.28 -1.11 -6.67
C LEU A 274 8.82 -1.30 -8.12
N ALA A 275 7.65 -1.93 -8.32
CA ALA A 275 7.08 -2.12 -9.66
C ALA A 275 6.85 -0.78 -10.38
N LEU A 276 6.26 0.20 -9.69
CA LEU A 276 6.02 1.55 -10.23
C LEU A 276 7.31 2.31 -10.56
N SER A 277 8.43 1.98 -9.91
CA SER A 277 9.77 2.52 -10.20
C SER A 277 10.52 1.77 -11.32
N GLY A 278 9.89 0.76 -11.94
CA GLY A 278 10.50 -0.06 -13.00
C GLY A 278 11.30 -1.26 -12.49
N GLY A 279 11.20 -1.61 -11.21
CA GLY A 279 11.79 -2.82 -10.66
C GLY A 279 11.02 -4.08 -11.06
N SER A 280 11.75 -5.19 -11.23
CA SER A 280 11.17 -6.48 -11.62
C SER A 280 10.60 -7.24 -10.42
N LEU A 281 9.42 -7.84 -10.59
CA LEU A 281 8.80 -8.78 -9.65
C LEU A 281 8.75 -10.22 -10.19
N LYS A 282 9.47 -10.53 -11.28
CA LYS A 282 9.33 -11.80 -12.01
C LYS A 282 9.66 -13.05 -11.18
N ASP A 283 10.61 -12.92 -10.25
CA ASP A 283 11.07 -14.03 -9.40
C ASP A 283 10.24 -14.20 -8.12
N LEU A 284 9.23 -13.35 -7.90
CA LEU A 284 8.38 -13.39 -6.72
C LEU A 284 7.13 -14.23 -6.97
N LYS A 285 6.67 -14.92 -5.91
CA LYS A 285 5.46 -15.75 -5.94
C LYS A 285 4.25 -14.93 -6.40
N LYS A 286 3.42 -15.52 -7.26
CA LYS A 286 2.16 -14.91 -7.68
C LYS A 286 1.03 -15.37 -6.78
N VAL A 287 0.01 -14.53 -6.62
CA VAL A 287 -1.21 -14.87 -5.88
C VAL A 287 -1.92 -16.09 -6.47
N ALA A 288 -1.80 -16.30 -7.78
CA ALA A 288 -2.35 -17.45 -8.49
C ALA A 288 -1.70 -18.79 -8.09
N ASP A 289 -0.46 -18.76 -7.59
CA ASP A 289 0.30 -19.95 -7.18
C ASP A 289 0.08 -20.32 -5.70
N VAL A 290 -0.74 -19.54 -4.98
CA VAL A 290 -1.00 -19.74 -3.57
C VAL A 290 -1.91 -20.95 -3.36
N LYS A 291 -1.52 -21.82 -2.43
CA LYS A 291 -2.32 -22.99 -2.05
C LYS A 291 -3.48 -22.60 -1.15
N PRO A 292 -4.62 -23.33 -1.18
CA PRO A 292 -5.76 -23.01 -0.35
C PRO A 292 -5.41 -23.09 1.15
N PRO A 293 -6.05 -22.28 2.01
CA PRO A 293 -5.83 -22.34 3.45
C PRO A 293 -6.67 -23.49 4.04
N PRO A 294 -6.29 -24.00 5.22
CA PRO A 294 -7.13 -24.94 5.96
C PRO A 294 -8.44 -24.29 6.42
N GLN A 295 -9.39 -25.11 6.88
CA GLN A 295 -10.58 -24.65 7.60
C GLN A 295 -10.36 -24.85 9.10
N VAL A 296 -10.85 -23.91 9.92
CA VAL A 296 -10.71 -23.95 11.37
C VAL A 296 -12.08 -23.82 12.02
N ALA A 297 -12.33 -24.64 13.04
CA ALA A 297 -13.47 -24.53 13.94
C ALA A 297 -13.03 -24.67 15.40
N ILE A 298 -13.67 -23.94 16.31
CA ILE A 298 -13.50 -24.11 17.75
C ILE A 298 -14.57 -25.10 18.22
N VAL A 299 -14.13 -26.26 18.72
CA VAL A 299 -14.98 -27.38 19.16
C VAL A 299 -14.65 -27.74 20.60
N GLU A 300 -15.52 -28.50 21.27
CA GLU A 300 -15.25 -29.08 22.60
C GLU A 300 -14.68 -28.09 23.65
N THR A 301 -15.00 -26.81 23.48
CA THR A 301 -14.52 -25.69 24.29
C THR A 301 -15.65 -25.24 25.21
N PRO A 302 -15.42 -25.02 26.52
CA PRO A 302 -16.47 -24.64 27.45
C PRO A 302 -16.97 -23.22 27.17
N ARG A 303 -18.29 -23.01 27.26
CA ARG A 303 -18.90 -21.66 27.22
C ARG A 303 -18.75 -20.89 28.53
N ASN A 304 -18.66 -21.60 29.65
CA ASN A 304 -18.57 -21.02 30.98
C ASN A 304 -17.48 -21.72 31.79
N VAL A 305 -16.66 -20.94 32.50
CA VAL A 305 -15.67 -21.48 33.46
C VAL A 305 -15.66 -20.65 34.74
N GLY A 306 -15.44 -21.31 35.88
CA GLY A 306 -15.35 -20.66 37.20
C GLY A 306 -13.92 -20.26 37.61
N ARG A 307 -12.98 -20.23 36.67
CA ARG A 307 -11.54 -20.01 36.89
C ARG A 307 -10.95 -19.16 35.77
N ASN A 308 -9.71 -18.71 35.97
CA ASN A 308 -8.96 -17.87 35.03
C ASN A 308 -8.35 -18.63 33.83
N GLU A 309 -8.72 -19.88 33.59
CA GLU A 309 -8.18 -20.70 32.51
C GLU A 309 -9.24 -21.59 31.86
N ALA A 310 -9.19 -21.70 30.53
CA ALA A 310 -10.00 -22.63 29.74
C ALA A 310 -9.16 -23.35 28.68
N THR A 311 -9.55 -24.60 28.41
CA THR A 311 -9.01 -25.36 27.28
C THR A 311 -9.83 -25.03 26.03
N VAL A 312 -9.15 -24.51 25.01
CA VAL A 312 -9.72 -24.25 23.69
C VAL A 312 -9.25 -25.34 22.74
N THR A 313 -10.19 -26.07 22.15
CA THR A 313 -9.88 -27.14 21.19
C THR A 313 -10.25 -26.70 19.78
N LEU A 314 -9.26 -26.78 18.89
CA LEU A 314 -9.41 -26.49 17.46
C LEU A 314 -9.57 -27.80 16.69
N GLN A 315 -10.52 -27.80 15.77
CA GLN A 315 -10.61 -28.76 14.67
C GLN A 315 -10.14 -28.05 13.40
N ILE A 316 -9.10 -28.59 12.76
CA ILE A 316 -8.45 -28.01 11.59
C ILE A 316 -8.54 -29.02 10.45
N THR A 317 -9.08 -28.62 9.30
CA THR A 317 -9.23 -29.48 8.14
C THR A 317 -8.38 -28.95 6.98
N ASP A 318 -7.44 -29.77 6.50
CA ASP A 318 -6.61 -29.42 5.34
C ASP A 318 -7.45 -29.39 4.05
N ALA A 319 -7.32 -28.31 3.29
CA ALA A 319 -7.98 -28.12 2.00
C ALA A 319 -7.06 -28.42 0.79
N GLY A 320 -5.93 -29.10 1.01
CA GLY A 320 -4.93 -29.45 0.00
C GLY A 320 -3.71 -28.51 -0.04
N GLY A 321 -3.64 -27.54 0.88
CA GLY A 321 -2.51 -26.62 1.04
C GLY A 321 -1.58 -26.98 2.19
N GLY A 322 -1.94 -27.98 2.99
CA GLY A 322 -1.28 -28.30 4.25
C GLY A 322 -1.67 -27.32 5.37
N VAL A 323 -1.16 -27.59 6.57
CA VAL A 323 -1.38 -26.78 7.77
C VAL A 323 -0.04 -26.22 8.23
N GLY A 324 0.07 -24.89 8.25
CA GLY A 324 1.19 -24.13 8.77
C GLY A 324 0.89 -23.60 10.17
N ASP A 325 1.19 -22.32 10.40
CA ASP A 325 1.03 -21.65 11.69
C ASP A 325 -0.43 -21.68 12.16
N ILE A 326 -0.64 -21.88 13.45
CA ILE A 326 -1.94 -21.76 14.11
C ILE A 326 -1.86 -20.60 15.09
N ARG A 327 -2.84 -19.70 15.07
CA ARG A 327 -2.86 -18.52 15.94
C ARG A 327 -4.19 -18.38 16.66
N LEU A 328 -4.13 -18.19 17.98
CA LEU A 328 -5.29 -17.86 18.79
C LEU A 328 -5.17 -16.43 19.32
N TYR A 329 -6.26 -15.70 19.22
CA TYR A 329 -6.42 -14.36 19.72
C TYR A 329 -7.42 -14.38 20.87
N LEU A 330 -7.13 -13.58 21.90
CA LEU A 330 -8.01 -13.30 23.02
C LEU A 330 -8.29 -11.80 23.03
N ASN A 331 -9.56 -11.41 22.91
CA ASN A 331 -10.00 -10.01 22.91
C ASN A 331 -9.23 -9.12 21.90
N GLY A 332 -8.90 -9.68 20.74
CA GLY A 332 -8.21 -8.98 19.64
C GLY A 332 -6.68 -9.00 19.68
N SER A 333 -6.05 -9.55 20.72
CA SER A 333 -4.60 -9.73 20.81
C SER A 333 -4.23 -11.20 20.65
N ALA A 334 -3.18 -11.50 19.87
CA ALA A 334 -2.66 -12.87 19.81
C ALA A 334 -2.13 -13.26 21.18
N VAL A 335 -2.44 -14.47 21.65
CA VAL A 335 -1.97 -15.00 22.94
C VAL A 335 -1.34 -16.38 22.80
N MET A 336 -1.46 -16.98 21.62
CA MET A 336 -0.84 -18.26 21.27
C MET A 336 -0.50 -18.24 19.77
N LEU A 337 0.75 -18.56 19.46
CA LEU A 337 1.23 -18.89 18.13
C LEU A 337 1.92 -20.26 18.19
N ASP A 338 1.36 -21.22 17.48
CA ASP A 338 1.92 -22.56 17.29
C ASP A 338 2.53 -22.62 15.89
N SER A 339 3.83 -22.34 15.81
CA SER A 339 4.63 -22.33 14.58
C SER A 339 4.96 -23.76 14.16
N ALA A 340 4.03 -24.44 13.51
CA ALA A 340 4.22 -25.84 13.17
C ALA A 340 5.06 -26.00 11.88
N ARG A 341 6.38 -26.21 12.00
CA ARG A 341 7.12 -26.90 10.93
C ARG A 341 6.70 -28.37 10.90
N GLY A 342 5.63 -28.67 10.17
CA GLY A 342 5.12 -30.02 9.97
C GLY A 342 4.39 -30.58 11.19
N VAL A 343 3.12 -30.19 11.38
CA VAL A 343 2.24 -30.82 12.37
C VAL A 343 2.21 -32.33 12.10
N GLY A 344 2.80 -33.12 13.00
CA GLY A 344 2.62 -34.56 13.02
C GLY A 344 1.14 -34.86 13.16
N VAL A 345 0.54 -35.41 12.09
CA VAL A 345 -0.87 -35.80 12.04
C VAL A 345 -1.08 -36.92 13.05
N VAL A 346 -1.68 -36.59 14.19
CA VAL A 346 -2.35 -37.59 15.02
C VAL A 346 -3.83 -37.40 14.78
N SER A 347 -4.37 -38.13 13.82
CA SER A 347 -5.81 -38.17 13.59
C SER A 347 -6.28 -39.56 13.23
N LYS A 348 -7.46 -39.92 13.75
CA LYS A 348 -8.20 -41.12 13.38
C LYS A 348 -8.91 -40.98 12.03
N THR A 349 -8.96 -39.75 11.48
CA THR A 349 -9.60 -39.41 10.21
C THR A 349 -8.58 -38.70 9.31
N PRO A 350 -8.31 -39.17 8.07
CA PRO A 350 -7.38 -38.51 7.16
C PRO A 350 -7.78 -37.04 6.92
N GLY A 351 -6.88 -36.09 7.19
CA GLY A 351 -7.06 -34.67 6.85
C GLY A 351 -7.65 -33.76 7.95
N GLU A 352 -8.07 -34.30 9.10
CA GLU A 352 -8.57 -33.52 10.23
C GLU A 352 -7.56 -33.53 11.40
N ILE A 353 -7.11 -32.38 11.87
CA ILE A 353 -6.18 -32.23 13.00
C ILE A 353 -6.94 -31.64 14.19
N ARG A 354 -6.74 -32.21 15.38
CA ARG A 354 -7.26 -31.67 16.64
C ARG A 354 -6.13 -31.20 17.54
N LYS A 355 -6.24 -29.97 18.04
CA LYS A 355 -5.26 -29.33 18.94
C LYS A 355 -5.97 -28.62 20.07
N SER A 356 -5.50 -28.82 21.30
CA SER A 356 -6.06 -28.18 22.48
C SER A 356 -5.02 -27.25 23.10
N TYR A 357 -5.44 -26.04 23.42
CA TYR A 357 -4.61 -24.99 23.99
C TYR A 357 -5.21 -24.54 25.32
N ALA A 358 -4.39 -24.49 26.38
CA ALA A 358 -4.80 -23.87 27.64
C ALA A 358 -4.59 -22.36 27.52
N LEU A 359 -5.69 -21.59 27.60
CA LEU A 359 -5.65 -20.13 27.56
C LEU A 359 -5.99 -19.57 28.94
N LYS A 360 -5.19 -18.61 29.38
CA LYS A 360 -5.57 -17.71 30.48
C LYS A 360 -6.69 -16.77 30.00
N LEU A 361 -7.62 -16.45 30.89
CA LEU A 361 -8.79 -15.61 30.62
C LEU A 361 -8.83 -14.41 31.56
N VAL A 362 -9.53 -13.35 31.14
CA VAL A 362 -9.96 -12.27 32.04
C VAL A 362 -11.31 -12.60 32.66
N SER A 363 -11.62 -12.02 33.82
CA SER A 363 -12.96 -12.12 34.40
C SER A 363 -13.98 -11.44 33.49
N GLY A 364 -15.13 -12.08 33.28
CA GLY A 364 -16.16 -11.63 32.35
C GLY A 364 -16.10 -12.35 31.01
N VAL A 365 -16.51 -11.65 29.96
CA VAL A 365 -16.64 -12.21 28.61
C VAL A 365 -15.29 -12.16 27.88
N ASN A 366 -14.89 -13.30 27.32
CA ASN A 366 -13.67 -13.46 26.55
C ASN A 366 -14.02 -13.89 25.12
N ILE A 367 -13.58 -13.11 24.13
CA ILE A 367 -13.74 -13.46 22.72
C ILE A 367 -12.45 -14.16 22.27
N VAL A 368 -12.57 -15.44 21.96
CA VAL A 368 -11.50 -16.25 21.38
C VAL A 368 -11.69 -16.31 19.88
N LYS A 369 -10.64 -15.97 19.14
CA LYS A 369 -10.57 -16.12 17.68
C LYS A 369 -9.44 -17.07 17.32
N ALA A 370 -9.66 -18.00 16.40
CA ALA A 370 -8.64 -18.91 15.89
C ALA A 370 -8.53 -18.83 14.36
N VAL A 371 -7.29 -18.84 13.87
CA VAL A 371 -6.95 -18.96 12.45
C VAL A 371 -5.82 -19.95 12.26
N ALA A 372 -5.75 -20.57 11.10
CA ALA A 372 -4.62 -21.40 10.68
C ALA A 372 -4.19 -21.06 9.27
N PHE A 373 -2.91 -21.20 8.99
CA PHE A 373 -2.33 -20.89 7.69
C PHE A 373 -2.11 -22.17 6.88
N ASN A 374 -1.96 -22.03 5.56
CA ASN A 374 -1.44 -23.10 4.71
C ASN A 374 0.04 -23.39 5.03
N ALA A 375 0.59 -24.50 4.54
CA ALA A 375 1.92 -24.99 4.96
C ALA A 375 3.09 -24.01 4.71
N ASP A 376 2.96 -23.10 3.76
CA ASP A 376 3.97 -22.08 3.45
C ASP A 376 3.62 -20.69 4.05
N ASN A 377 2.61 -20.63 4.91
CA ASN A 377 2.13 -19.42 5.60
C ASN A 377 1.73 -18.26 4.67
N THR A 378 1.32 -18.58 3.44
CA THR A 378 0.94 -17.57 2.44
C THR A 378 -0.53 -17.16 2.48
N MET A 379 -1.40 -17.99 3.05
CA MET A 379 -2.82 -17.71 3.17
C MET A 379 -3.39 -18.21 4.50
N GLN A 380 -4.16 -17.37 5.19
CA GLN A 380 -4.88 -17.74 6.41
C GLN A 380 -6.31 -18.24 6.12
N SER A 381 -6.82 -19.09 7.02
CA SER A 381 -8.20 -19.55 7.04
C SER A 381 -9.18 -18.40 7.31
N SER A 382 -10.46 -18.63 7.08
CA SER A 382 -11.50 -17.84 7.74
C SER A 382 -11.38 -17.98 9.26
N GLU A 383 -11.85 -16.96 9.97
CA GLU A 383 -11.76 -16.89 11.43
C GLU A 383 -12.82 -17.77 12.09
N ALA A 384 -12.42 -18.59 13.06
CA ALA A 384 -13.34 -19.23 13.99
C ALA A 384 -13.45 -18.38 15.25
N VAL A 385 -14.65 -17.93 15.61
CA VAL A 385 -14.90 -17.09 16.79
C VAL A 385 -15.71 -17.86 17.82
N TYR A 386 -15.32 -17.78 19.08
CA TYR A 386 -15.99 -18.44 20.20
C TYR A 386 -15.95 -17.55 21.44
N GLU A 387 -17.05 -17.53 22.19
CA GLU A 387 -17.17 -16.75 23.41
C GLU A 387 -17.07 -17.65 24.65
N ILE A 388 -16.25 -17.23 25.62
CA ILE A 388 -16.11 -17.90 26.91
C ILE A 388 -16.41 -16.88 28.02
N ALA A 389 -17.42 -17.17 28.84
CA ALA A 389 -17.68 -16.41 30.06
C ALA A 389 -16.90 -17.00 31.24
N ALA A 390 -16.02 -16.21 31.83
CA ALA A 390 -15.20 -16.62 32.97
C ALA A 390 -15.69 -15.92 34.25
N ALA A 391 -16.33 -16.68 35.13
CA ALA A 391 -16.90 -16.19 36.38
C ALA A 391 -15.94 -16.48 37.54
N PHE A 392 -14.95 -15.61 37.72
CA PHE A 392 -14.04 -15.62 38.86
C PHE A 392 -13.78 -14.19 39.34
N LYS A 393 -13.43 -14.03 40.62
CA LYS A 393 -13.05 -12.73 41.17
C LYS A 393 -11.62 -12.42 40.75
N ALA A 394 -11.40 -11.28 40.10
CA ALA A 394 -10.05 -10.79 39.85
C ALA A 394 -9.35 -10.58 41.20
N GLU A 395 -8.23 -11.27 41.42
CA GLU A 395 -7.56 -11.28 42.71
C GLU A 395 -6.85 -9.95 43.01
N SER A 396 -6.48 -9.20 41.97
CA SER A 396 -5.78 -7.92 42.11
C SER A 396 -5.97 -7.00 40.91
N LYS A 397 -5.41 -5.78 40.97
CA LYS A 397 -5.40 -4.86 39.83
C LYS A 397 -4.34 -5.33 38.81
N PRO A 398 -4.47 -5.02 37.52
CA PRO A 398 -3.47 -5.38 36.52
C PRO A 398 -2.07 -4.87 36.87
N SER A 399 -1.05 -5.61 36.43
CA SER A 399 0.36 -5.21 36.51
C SER A 399 0.89 -4.73 35.16
N LEU A 400 1.98 -3.98 35.20
CA LEU A 400 2.78 -3.61 34.03
C LEU A 400 4.12 -4.34 34.10
N SER A 401 4.48 -5.00 33.01
CA SER A 401 5.81 -5.57 32.80
C SER A 401 6.42 -5.05 31.51
N ALA A 402 7.57 -4.41 31.62
CA ALA A 402 8.28 -3.80 30.51
C ALA A 402 9.68 -4.39 30.34
N LEU A 403 10.05 -4.69 29.09
CA LEU A 403 11.43 -4.93 28.68
C LEU A 403 11.91 -3.70 27.89
N VAL A 404 12.92 -3.01 28.42
CA VAL A 404 13.45 -1.76 27.88
C VAL A 404 14.92 -1.94 27.55
N ILE A 405 15.26 -1.85 26.26
CA ILE A 405 16.57 -2.20 25.74
C ILE A 405 17.20 -0.96 25.10
N GLY A 406 18.46 -0.68 25.40
CA GLY A 406 19.24 0.37 24.75
C GLY A 406 20.64 -0.11 24.42
N ILE A 407 20.96 -0.24 23.14
CA ILE A 407 22.23 -0.86 22.71
C ILE A 407 23.17 0.21 22.15
N ASN A 408 24.11 0.66 22.97
CA ASN A 408 25.21 1.52 22.50
C ASN A 408 26.36 0.69 21.94
N ALA A 409 26.73 -0.37 22.66
CA ALA A 409 27.94 -1.14 22.40
C ALA A 409 27.67 -2.46 21.66
N TYR A 410 28.37 -2.62 20.54
CA TYR A 410 28.29 -3.79 19.67
C TYR A 410 29.66 -4.46 19.52
N LYS A 411 29.63 -5.78 19.29
CA LYS A 411 30.81 -6.59 18.97
C LYS A 411 31.49 -6.07 17.70
N ASN A 412 30.71 -5.57 16.73
CA ASN A 412 31.21 -4.80 15.60
C ASN A 412 31.32 -3.31 15.97
N PRO A 413 32.54 -2.74 16.04
CA PRO A 413 32.73 -1.33 16.41
C PRO A 413 32.09 -0.32 15.44
N LYS A 414 31.75 -0.73 14.21
CA LYS A 414 31.10 0.14 13.22
C LYS A 414 29.62 0.40 13.51
N LEU A 415 29.01 -0.36 14.42
CA LEU A 415 27.59 -0.28 14.76
C LEU A 415 27.34 0.53 16.05
N GLN A 416 28.37 1.16 16.62
CA GLN A 416 28.26 1.84 17.91
C GLN A 416 27.27 3.01 17.85
N LEU A 417 26.38 3.07 18.83
CA LEU A 417 25.41 4.15 19.02
C LEU A 417 25.76 4.96 20.28
N ASN A 418 25.36 6.24 20.28
CA ASN A 418 25.68 7.16 21.37
C ASN A 418 24.55 7.31 22.39
N PHE A 419 23.29 7.27 21.94
CA PHE A 419 22.14 7.69 22.76
C PHE A 419 21.18 6.57 23.14
N ALA A 420 21.24 5.40 22.48
CA ALA A 420 20.29 4.31 22.70
C ALA A 420 20.16 3.87 24.18
N ALA A 421 21.27 3.78 24.91
CA ALA A 421 21.22 3.48 26.35
C ALA A 421 20.59 4.62 27.19
N ALA A 422 20.84 5.88 26.82
CA ALA A 422 20.23 7.04 27.48
C ALA A 422 18.72 7.14 27.19
N ASP A 423 18.32 6.79 25.97
CA ASP A 423 16.93 6.75 25.52
C ASP A 423 16.13 5.68 26.25
N ALA A 424 16.67 4.47 26.35
CA ALA A 424 16.12 3.40 27.19
C ALA A 424 15.95 3.85 28.65
N GLN A 425 16.94 4.54 29.22
CA GLN A 425 16.84 5.07 30.59
C GLN A 425 15.78 6.17 30.74
N LEU A 426 15.65 7.07 29.76
CA LEU A 426 14.62 8.12 29.77
C LEU A 426 13.22 7.50 29.72
N PHE A 427 13.01 6.57 28.79
CA PHE A 427 11.74 5.89 28.63
C PHE A 427 11.38 5.07 29.87
N ALA A 428 12.31 4.25 30.39
CA ALA A 428 12.07 3.43 31.58
C ALA A 428 11.69 4.27 32.82
N ARG A 429 12.38 5.40 33.05
CA ARG A 429 12.04 6.30 34.16
C ARG A 429 10.66 6.92 33.98
N THR A 430 10.40 7.45 32.79
CA THR A 430 9.13 8.12 32.48
C THR A 430 7.95 7.16 32.58
N LEU A 431 8.07 5.94 32.02
CA LEU A 431 7.06 4.90 32.12
C LEU A 431 6.78 4.50 33.57
N ARG A 432 7.84 4.37 34.39
CA ARG A 432 7.67 4.06 35.82
C ARG A 432 6.84 5.13 36.53
N GLU A 433 7.12 6.39 36.27
CA GLU A 433 6.45 7.52 36.92
C GLU A 433 4.99 7.66 36.46
N SER A 434 4.73 7.52 35.16
CA SER A 434 3.40 7.67 34.57
C SER A 434 2.49 6.48 34.85
N ALA A 435 3.03 5.26 34.90
CA ALA A 435 2.26 4.02 35.06
C ALA A 435 1.99 3.64 36.52
N ALA A 436 2.86 4.03 37.46
CA ALA A 436 2.71 3.68 38.88
C ALA A 436 1.31 3.96 39.50
N PRO A 437 0.59 5.05 39.13
CA PRO A 437 -0.76 5.29 39.67
C PRO A 437 -1.85 4.38 39.10
N LEU A 438 -1.58 3.66 38.01
CA LEU A 438 -2.57 2.91 37.23
C LEU A 438 -2.51 1.40 37.52
N PHE A 439 -1.33 0.85 37.74
CA PHE A 439 -1.09 -0.59 37.89
C PHE A 439 -0.76 -0.96 39.33
N GLU A 440 -1.06 -2.19 39.73
CA GLU A 440 -0.69 -2.70 41.06
C GLU A 440 0.83 -2.76 41.24
N LYS A 441 1.50 -3.34 40.25
CA LYS A 441 2.95 -3.51 40.22
C LYS A 441 3.47 -3.06 38.87
N THR A 442 4.56 -2.29 38.89
CA THR A 442 5.26 -1.83 37.69
C THR A 442 6.67 -2.43 37.69
N THR A 443 6.88 -3.46 36.88
CA THR A 443 8.17 -4.13 36.71
C THR A 443 8.80 -3.68 35.40
N ILE A 444 9.98 -3.05 35.48
CA ILE A 444 10.71 -2.60 34.28
C ILE A 444 12.09 -3.23 34.31
N LYS A 445 12.33 -4.15 33.39
CA LYS A 445 13.63 -4.78 33.16
C LYS A 445 14.37 -3.97 32.10
N MET A 446 15.49 -3.36 32.50
CA MET A 446 16.33 -2.59 31.61
C MET A 446 17.57 -3.40 31.22
N LEU A 447 17.89 -3.46 29.93
CA LEU A 447 19.13 -4.04 29.39
C LEU A 447 19.88 -2.94 28.64
N SER A 448 21.11 -2.62 29.05
CA SER A 448 21.84 -1.49 28.45
C SER A 448 23.33 -1.69 28.23
N THR A 449 23.91 -2.73 28.85
CA THR A 449 25.31 -3.08 28.64
C THR A 449 25.46 -4.07 27.50
N GLN A 450 26.66 -4.16 26.93
CA GLN A 450 26.96 -5.07 25.83
C GLN A 450 26.63 -6.54 26.18
N ASP A 451 26.96 -6.99 27.39
CA ASP A 451 26.72 -8.38 27.81
C ASP A 451 25.23 -8.67 28.10
N GLU A 452 24.46 -7.66 28.51
CA GLU A 452 23.02 -7.79 28.75
C GLU A 452 22.20 -7.82 27.46
N THR A 453 22.68 -7.15 26.42
CA THR A 453 21.91 -6.87 25.19
C THR A 453 22.22 -7.84 24.04
N THR A 454 22.72 -9.03 24.40
CA THR A 454 22.90 -10.14 23.46
C THR A 454 21.56 -10.74 23.07
N ARG A 455 21.52 -11.40 21.91
CA ARG A 455 20.34 -12.15 21.45
C ARG A 455 19.82 -13.10 22.52
N GLU A 456 20.69 -13.93 23.09
CA GLU A 456 20.29 -14.97 24.03
C GLU A 456 19.61 -14.39 25.29
N ASN A 457 20.14 -13.29 25.80
CA ASN A 457 19.59 -12.63 26.98
C ASN A 457 18.26 -11.94 26.68
N ILE A 458 18.15 -11.22 25.55
CA ILE A 458 16.89 -10.59 25.15
C ILE A 458 15.79 -11.63 24.94
N LEU A 459 16.08 -12.74 24.26
CA LEU A 459 15.11 -13.82 24.05
C LEU A 459 14.69 -14.44 25.39
N ARG A 460 15.61 -14.63 26.33
CA ARG A 460 15.30 -15.17 27.68
C ARG A 460 14.35 -14.24 28.45
N GLU A 461 14.59 -12.94 28.41
CA GLU A 461 13.72 -11.98 29.10
C GLU A 461 12.32 -11.93 28.46
N LEU A 462 12.22 -11.97 27.12
CA LEU A 462 10.94 -12.09 26.42
C LEU A 462 10.20 -13.39 26.76
N GLU A 463 10.90 -14.52 26.84
CA GLU A 463 10.33 -15.80 27.26
C GLU A 463 9.75 -15.74 28.68
N SER A 464 10.39 -15.01 29.60
CA SER A 464 9.88 -14.84 30.96
C SER A 464 8.52 -14.14 31.02
N MET A 465 8.18 -13.35 29.99
CA MET A 465 6.91 -12.61 29.89
C MET A 465 5.71 -13.53 29.57
N LYS A 466 5.93 -14.80 29.23
CA LYS A 466 4.84 -15.79 29.10
C LYS A 466 4.11 -16.06 30.42
N SER A 467 4.69 -15.64 31.54
CA SER A 467 4.05 -15.71 32.87
C SER A 467 2.95 -14.68 33.10
N LEU A 468 2.85 -13.63 32.28
CA LEU A 468 1.86 -12.55 32.44
C LEU A 468 0.42 -13.03 32.32
N ASN A 469 -0.51 -12.25 32.87
CA ASN A 469 -1.94 -12.47 32.77
C ASN A 469 -2.57 -11.63 31.63
N PRO A 470 -3.72 -12.05 31.10
CA PRO A 470 -4.37 -11.36 29.98
C PRO A 470 -4.73 -9.89 30.22
N ASP A 471 -4.97 -9.49 31.47
CA ASP A 471 -5.31 -8.12 31.86
C ASP A 471 -4.08 -7.23 32.09
N ASP A 472 -2.89 -7.81 32.25
CA ASP A 472 -1.63 -7.08 32.38
C ASP A 472 -1.29 -6.25 31.12
N LEU A 473 -0.40 -5.28 31.30
CA LEU A 473 0.22 -4.53 30.22
C LEU A 473 1.65 -5.03 29.99
N PHE A 474 1.90 -5.49 28.77
CA PHE A 474 3.25 -5.75 28.26
C PHE A 474 3.76 -4.56 27.46
N VAL A 475 4.96 -4.09 27.80
CA VAL A 475 5.68 -3.05 27.04
C VAL A 475 7.02 -3.59 26.55
N PHE A 476 7.27 -3.50 25.25
CA PHE A 476 8.57 -3.74 24.65
C PHE A 476 9.10 -2.42 24.10
N TYR A 477 10.24 -1.97 24.60
CA TYR A 477 10.96 -0.81 24.05
C TYR A 477 12.36 -1.25 23.67
N VAL A 478 12.79 -0.88 22.46
CA VAL A 478 14.17 -1.07 22.04
C VAL A 478 14.69 0.15 21.30
N ALA A 479 15.85 0.65 21.72
CA ALA A 479 16.69 1.57 20.97
C ALA A 479 17.94 0.81 20.49
N SER A 480 18.09 0.64 19.17
CA SER A 480 19.20 -0.13 18.59
C SER A 480 19.34 0.13 17.08
N HIS A 481 20.14 -0.66 16.39
CA HIS A 481 20.08 -0.76 14.93
C HIS A 481 19.01 -1.75 14.44
N GLY A 482 18.43 -1.44 13.28
CA GLY A 482 17.60 -2.34 12.47
C GLY A 482 18.19 -2.50 11.06
N THR A 483 17.92 -3.63 10.42
CA THR A 483 18.24 -3.84 8.99
C THR A 483 17.23 -4.80 8.36
N VAL A 484 17.08 -4.72 7.03
CA VAL A 484 16.33 -5.72 6.26
C VAL A 484 17.33 -6.55 5.46
N ASP A 485 17.23 -7.87 5.54
CA ASP A 485 18.04 -8.80 4.77
C ASP A 485 17.17 -9.94 4.24
N GLU A 486 17.30 -10.26 2.95
CA GLU A 486 16.45 -11.24 2.23
C GLU A 486 14.93 -11.11 2.51
N GLY A 487 14.48 -9.89 2.80
CA GLY A 487 13.08 -9.60 3.08
C GLY A 487 12.56 -9.88 4.45
N GLU A 488 13.44 -10.16 5.38
CA GLU A 488 13.13 -10.23 6.78
C GLU A 488 13.81 -9.06 7.50
N TYR A 489 13.06 -8.38 8.37
CA TYR A 489 13.62 -7.39 9.27
C TYR A 489 14.39 -8.07 10.40
N PHE A 490 15.56 -7.53 10.75
CA PHE A 490 16.40 -7.97 11.84
C PHE A 490 16.70 -6.81 12.80
N LEU A 491 16.40 -7.02 14.07
CA LEU A 491 16.84 -6.20 15.18
C LEU A 491 18.27 -6.58 15.54
N ILE A 492 19.22 -5.66 15.36
CA ILE A 492 20.64 -5.89 15.60
C ILE A 492 20.93 -5.83 17.09
N THR A 493 21.41 -6.94 17.64
CA THR A 493 21.80 -7.11 19.04
C THR A 493 23.30 -6.86 19.22
N SER A 494 23.74 -6.72 20.48
CA SER A 494 25.14 -6.36 20.79
C SER A 494 26.17 -7.41 20.34
N ASN A 495 25.79 -8.69 20.22
CA ASN A 495 26.69 -9.76 19.82
C ASN A 495 26.87 -9.90 18.29
N VAL A 496 26.15 -9.13 17.48
CA VAL A 496 26.32 -9.12 16.02
C VAL A 496 27.71 -8.60 15.65
N GLY A 497 28.54 -9.49 15.11
CA GLY A 497 29.89 -9.15 14.64
C GLY A 497 29.97 -8.67 13.19
N SER A 498 28.92 -8.88 12.39
CA SER A 498 28.88 -8.57 10.95
C SER A 498 27.45 -8.54 10.44
N LEU A 499 27.15 -7.67 9.47
CA LEU A 499 25.83 -7.57 8.81
C LEU A 499 25.66 -8.55 7.63
N ARG A 500 26.46 -9.63 7.57
CA ARG A 500 26.26 -10.70 6.58
C ARG A 500 25.06 -11.55 6.96
N THR A 501 24.31 -12.03 5.97
CA THR A 501 23.10 -12.85 6.12
C THR A 501 23.28 -13.98 7.13
N GLU A 502 24.37 -14.74 7.07
CA GLU A 502 24.57 -15.88 7.98
C GLU A 502 24.69 -15.43 9.44
N LYS A 503 25.28 -14.25 9.68
CA LYS A 503 25.45 -13.68 11.03
C LYS A 503 24.21 -12.99 11.54
N LEU A 504 23.44 -12.33 10.69
CA LEU A 504 22.13 -11.79 11.07
C LEU A 504 21.19 -12.91 11.52
N ARG A 505 21.16 -14.04 10.79
CA ARG A 505 20.32 -15.19 11.14
C ARG A 505 20.68 -15.84 12.49
N THR A 506 21.94 -15.79 12.91
CA THR A 506 22.37 -16.40 14.18
C THR A 506 22.40 -15.43 15.35
N ASP A 507 22.90 -14.21 15.14
CA ASP A 507 23.26 -13.30 16.21
C ASP A 507 22.22 -12.19 16.39
N ALA A 508 21.43 -11.83 15.36
CA ALA A 508 20.36 -10.84 15.47
C ALA A 508 19.00 -11.49 15.83
N ILE A 509 17.97 -10.66 16.09
CA ILE A 509 16.60 -11.13 16.33
C ILE A 509 15.77 -10.82 15.09
N SER A 510 15.27 -11.85 14.43
CA SER A 510 14.44 -11.67 13.23
C SER A 510 13.01 -11.27 13.59
N GLN A 511 12.32 -10.64 12.64
CA GLN A 511 10.91 -10.26 12.77
C GLN A 511 10.04 -11.47 13.12
N ASN A 512 10.29 -12.64 12.53
CA ASN A 512 9.53 -13.84 12.82
C ASN A 512 9.76 -14.33 14.25
N THR A 513 11.00 -14.30 14.75
CA THR A 513 11.30 -14.63 16.15
C THR A 513 10.62 -13.64 17.11
N LEU A 514 10.66 -12.34 16.80
CA LEU A 514 10.01 -11.32 17.63
C LEU A 514 8.48 -11.51 17.63
N LYS A 515 7.89 -11.76 16.46
CA LYS A 515 6.46 -12.08 16.29
C LYS A 515 6.07 -13.29 17.14
N GLU A 516 6.84 -14.37 17.07
CA GLU A 516 6.57 -15.60 17.81
C GLU A 516 6.62 -15.41 19.33
N LEU A 517 7.64 -14.73 19.83
CA LEU A 517 7.77 -14.45 21.25
C LEU A 517 6.64 -13.56 21.75
N ILE A 518 6.38 -12.45 21.05
CA ILE A 518 5.36 -11.49 21.47
C ILE A 518 3.96 -12.07 21.32
N ALA A 519 3.65 -12.82 20.26
CA ALA A 519 2.35 -13.47 20.07
C ALA A 519 2.02 -14.46 21.20
N ASN A 520 3.04 -15.09 21.79
CA ASN A 520 2.89 -16.04 22.89
C ASN A 520 2.88 -15.41 24.30
N ILE A 521 2.96 -14.08 24.40
CA ILE A 521 2.72 -13.37 25.68
C ILE A 521 1.19 -13.28 25.90
N PRO A 522 0.64 -13.81 27.01
CA PRO A 522 -0.81 -13.86 27.23
C PRO A 522 -1.51 -12.51 27.40
N ALA A 523 -0.76 -11.46 27.74
CA ALA A 523 -1.30 -10.11 27.93
C ALA A 523 -2.06 -9.62 26.69
N THR A 524 -3.28 -9.12 26.85
CA THR A 524 -4.08 -8.57 25.74
C THR A 524 -3.76 -7.12 25.42
N LYS A 525 -2.99 -6.45 26.30
CA LYS A 525 -2.51 -5.08 26.12
C LYS A 525 -1.01 -5.14 25.85
N LYS A 526 -0.63 -4.83 24.61
CA LYS A 526 0.76 -4.86 24.13
C LYS A 526 1.13 -3.53 23.49
N LEU A 527 2.15 -2.87 24.05
CA LEU A 527 2.76 -1.68 23.48
C LEU A 527 4.19 -2.00 23.05
N ILE A 528 4.48 -1.88 21.76
CA ILE A 528 5.78 -2.16 21.16
C ILE A 528 6.33 -0.85 20.61
N ILE A 529 7.52 -0.47 21.05
CA ILE A 529 8.20 0.75 20.63
C ILE A 529 9.58 0.36 20.10
N ILE A 530 9.86 0.76 18.87
CA ILE A 530 11.09 0.41 18.16
C ILE A 530 11.77 1.69 17.69
N ASP A 531 12.77 2.16 18.45
CA ASP A 531 13.61 3.30 18.11
C ASP A 531 14.87 2.82 17.40
N THR A 532 14.70 2.35 16.16
CA THR A 532 15.80 1.78 15.37
C THR A 532 16.34 2.73 14.31
N CYS A 533 17.65 2.87 14.29
CA CYS A 533 18.37 3.49 13.18
C CYS A 533 18.75 2.42 12.15
N ASN A 534 18.63 2.73 10.87
CA ASN A 534 19.09 1.83 9.81
C ASN A 534 20.63 1.67 9.85
N ALA A 535 21.13 0.46 10.12
CA ALA A 535 22.56 0.15 10.19
C ALA A 535 23.27 0.15 8.82
N GLY A 536 22.52 0.18 7.71
CA GLY A 536 23.03 0.12 6.35
C GLY A 536 22.87 1.45 5.60
N LYS A 537 23.77 2.41 5.80
CA LYS A 537 23.86 3.62 4.98
C LYS A 537 24.20 3.28 3.52
N LEU A 538 23.26 3.36 2.57
CA LEU A 538 23.57 3.51 1.14
C LEU A 538 22.46 4.26 0.39
N GLY A 539 22.86 5.28 -0.38
CA GLY A 539 21.98 6.28 -0.99
C GLY A 539 21.00 5.78 -2.05
N ASP A 540 20.17 6.72 -2.50
CA ASP A 540 18.91 6.61 -3.26
C ASP A 540 18.87 5.60 -4.43
N VAL A 541 20.02 5.27 -5.04
CA VAL A 541 20.08 4.41 -6.24
C VAL A 541 20.21 2.91 -5.89
N ILE A 542 20.74 2.56 -4.71
CA ILE A 542 20.86 1.16 -4.25
C ILE A 542 19.67 0.77 -3.35
N GLN A 543 18.92 1.75 -2.85
CA GLN A 543 17.74 1.52 -2.01
C GLN A 543 16.60 0.83 -2.76
N THR A 544 16.44 1.10 -4.06
CA THR A 544 15.56 0.34 -4.96
C THR A 544 15.99 -1.13 -5.05
N ALA A 545 17.29 -1.43 -4.99
CA ALA A 545 17.82 -2.80 -4.96
C ALA A 545 17.80 -3.45 -3.56
N MET A 546 17.47 -2.72 -2.49
CA MET A 546 17.13 -3.32 -1.18
C MET A 546 15.63 -3.62 -1.07
N LEU A 547 14.78 -2.91 -1.81
CA LEU A 547 13.37 -3.27 -2.02
C LEU A 547 13.22 -4.54 -2.88
N THR A 548 14.22 -4.91 -3.69
CA THR A 548 14.10 -6.02 -4.68
C THR A 548 14.09 -7.43 -4.10
N ARG A 549 14.29 -7.60 -2.79
CA ARG A 549 14.25 -8.94 -2.18
C ARG A 549 13.38 -9.04 -0.94
N GLY A 550 12.67 -7.96 -0.57
CA GLY A 550 12.23 -7.90 0.83
C GLY A 550 11.21 -6.90 1.31
N MET A 551 10.62 -7.21 2.47
CA MET A 551 9.61 -6.38 3.13
C MET A 551 10.25 -5.14 3.75
N SER A 552 9.70 -3.95 3.49
CA SER A 552 10.16 -2.73 4.18
C SER A 552 9.89 -2.81 5.67
N GLU A 553 10.68 -2.09 6.47
CA GLU A 553 10.51 -2.01 7.93
C GLU A 553 9.10 -1.53 8.33
N ASP A 554 8.55 -0.54 7.62
CA ASP A 554 7.17 -0.05 7.83
C ASP A 554 6.13 -1.15 7.57
N THR A 555 6.26 -1.86 6.45
CA THR A 555 5.40 -3.00 6.10
C THR A 555 5.51 -4.11 7.16
N ALA A 556 6.74 -4.40 7.60
CA ALA A 556 7.03 -5.41 8.61
C ALA A 556 6.37 -5.11 9.96
N PHE A 557 6.42 -3.87 10.41
CA PHE A 557 5.80 -3.46 11.67
C PHE A 557 4.28 -3.38 11.60
N LYS A 558 3.70 -3.00 10.46
CA LYS A 558 2.24 -3.08 10.24
C LYS A 558 1.75 -4.53 10.29
N ILE A 559 2.48 -5.45 9.65
CA ILE A 559 2.17 -6.89 9.71
C ILE A 559 2.35 -7.41 11.13
N LEU A 560 3.43 -7.05 11.83
CA LEU A 560 3.66 -7.44 13.23
C LEU A 560 2.53 -6.96 14.14
N SER A 561 2.24 -5.66 14.13
CA SER A 561 1.18 -5.02 14.92
C SER A 561 -0.14 -5.77 14.79
N ARG A 562 -0.51 -6.10 13.57
CA ARG A 562 -1.74 -6.82 13.26
C ARG A 562 -1.70 -8.29 13.66
N ALA A 563 -0.57 -8.95 13.39
CA ALA A 563 -0.38 -10.35 13.71
C ALA A 563 -0.45 -10.60 15.21
N VAL A 564 0.08 -9.68 16.03
CA VAL A 564 0.08 -9.80 17.49
C VAL A 564 -1.07 -9.06 18.19
N GLY A 565 -1.78 -8.18 17.48
CA GLY A 565 -2.84 -7.32 18.04
C GLY A 565 -2.30 -6.28 19.03
N SER A 566 -1.23 -5.58 18.63
CA SER A 566 -0.53 -4.60 19.48
C SER A 566 -0.51 -3.20 18.86
N THR A 567 -0.32 -2.19 19.72
CA THR A 567 0.12 -0.87 19.28
C THR A 567 1.63 -0.92 19.02
N VAL A 568 2.08 -0.62 17.80
CA VAL A 568 3.48 -0.49 17.42
C VAL A 568 3.78 0.95 17.03
N LEU A 569 4.80 1.54 17.66
CA LEU A 569 5.35 2.86 17.32
C LEU A 569 6.82 2.69 16.94
N SER A 570 7.25 3.26 15.82
CA SER A 570 8.65 3.24 15.39
C SER A 570 9.15 4.63 15.01
N ALA A 571 10.44 4.89 15.28
CA ALA A 571 11.04 6.21 15.20
C ALA A 571 11.17 6.78 13.78
N SER A 572 11.31 5.93 12.77
CA SER A 572 11.47 6.36 11.40
C SER A 572 11.07 5.28 10.40
N THR A 573 10.63 5.70 9.23
CA THR A 573 10.50 4.81 8.07
C THR A 573 11.86 4.30 7.59
N SER A 574 11.89 3.21 6.82
CA SER A 574 13.12 2.60 6.25
C SER A 574 13.96 3.54 5.35
N LEU A 575 13.45 4.73 5.04
CA LEU A 575 14.08 5.73 4.16
C LEU A 575 14.71 6.90 4.93
N GLN A 576 14.47 7.01 6.24
CA GLN A 576 14.91 8.16 7.04
C GLN A 576 15.83 7.69 8.17
N GLU A 577 16.84 8.51 8.50
CA GLU A 577 17.61 8.32 9.72
C GLU A 577 16.80 8.86 10.90
N ALA A 578 16.70 8.10 11.99
CA ALA A 578 16.17 8.64 13.24
C ALA A 578 17.11 9.76 13.73
N LEU A 579 16.55 10.91 14.12
CA LEU A 579 17.33 12.06 14.54
C LEU A 579 17.79 11.91 15.98
N GLU A 580 19.08 12.14 16.18
CA GLU A 580 19.78 11.92 17.45
C GLU A 580 20.27 13.23 18.06
N GLY A 581 20.47 13.23 19.38
CA GLY A 581 21.09 14.35 20.11
C GLY A 581 20.15 15.50 20.49
N TYR A 582 18.83 15.32 20.38
CA TYR A 582 17.85 16.29 20.89
C TYR A 582 17.78 16.20 22.42
N GLN A 583 18.26 17.23 23.13
CA GLN A 583 18.30 17.22 24.60
C GLN A 583 19.05 16.01 25.20
N GLY A 584 20.06 15.50 24.48
CA GLY A 584 20.84 14.32 24.89
C GLY A 584 20.18 12.98 24.58
N HIS A 585 19.15 12.96 23.74
CA HIS A 585 18.32 11.81 23.41
C HIS A 585 17.97 11.73 21.93
N GLY A 586 17.51 10.57 21.46
CA GLY A 586 16.79 10.45 20.19
C GLY A 586 15.53 11.33 20.19
N LEU A 587 15.27 12.06 19.11
CA LEU A 587 14.13 12.98 19.01
C LEU A 587 12.81 12.24 19.26
N PHE A 588 12.66 11.06 18.67
CA PHE A 588 11.48 10.23 18.84
C PHE A 588 11.26 9.82 20.30
N THR A 589 12.28 9.26 20.96
CA THR A 589 12.18 8.86 22.37
C THR A 589 11.92 10.05 23.29
N TYR A 590 12.52 11.21 23.03
CA TYR A 590 12.23 12.43 23.79
C TYR A 590 10.76 12.83 23.68
N VAL A 591 10.21 12.89 22.46
CA VAL A 591 8.80 13.23 22.23
C VAL A 591 7.88 12.20 22.89
N LEU A 592 8.20 10.91 22.79
CA LEU A 592 7.47 9.84 23.43
C LEU A 592 7.39 10.01 24.96
N ALA A 593 8.53 10.35 25.60
CA ALA A 593 8.58 10.61 27.03
C ALA A 593 7.73 11.83 27.42
N GLU A 594 7.79 12.91 26.64
CA GLU A 594 6.98 14.10 26.87
C GLU A 594 5.46 13.83 26.73
N GLY A 595 5.08 12.99 25.76
CA GLY A 595 3.71 12.51 25.60
C GLY A 595 3.23 11.76 26.85
N LEU A 596 4.03 10.80 27.33
CA LEU A 596 3.75 10.02 28.55
C LEU A 596 3.67 10.87 29.83
N ARG A 597 4.39 12.00 29.89
CA ARG A 597 4.33 12.95 31.01
C ARG A 597 3.05 13.78 31.07
N GLY A 598 2.20 13.72 30.05
CA GLY A 598 0.94 14.45 30.05
C GLY A 598 0.62 15.16 28.75
N LYS A 599 1.61 15.44 27.89
CA LYS A 599 1.37 16.25 26.68
C LYS A 599 0.49 15.55 25.64
N ALA A 600 0.38 14.22 25.71
CA ALA A 600 -0.53 13.46 24.87
C ALA A 600 -2.01 13.54 25.33
N ASP A 601 -2.31 13.96 26.57
CA ASP A 601 -3.69 14.08 27.09
C ASP A 601 -4.42 15.33 26.55
N LYS A 602 -4.57 15.40 25.23
CA LYS A 602 -5.30 16.51 24.59
C LYS A 602 -6.76 16.56 25.05
N GLY A 603 -7.34 15.41 25.39
CA GLY A 603 -8.70 15.27 25.90
C GLY A 603 -8.89 15.69 27.36
N LYS A 604 -7.80 15.95 28.11
CA LYS A 604 -7.81 16.20 29.56
C LYS A 604 -8.58 15.13 30.35
N SER A 605 -8.45 13.89 29.92
CA SER A 605 -9.08 12.73 30.55
C SER A 605 -8.41 12.35 31.86
N GLY A 606 -7.19 12.85 32.11
CA GLY A 606 -6.33 12.46 33.22
C GLY A 606 -5.56 11.16 32.95
N TYR A 607 -5.72 10.55 31.77
CA TYR A 607 -5.04 9.32 31.36
C TYR A 607 -4.34 9.53 30.02
N ILE A 608 -3.21 8.87 29.81
CA ILE A 608 -2.58 8.74 28.51
C ILE A 608 -2.99 7.40 27.92
N ARG A 609 -3.69 7.42 26.79
CA ARG A 609 -4.03 6.23 26.00
C ARG A 609 -3.02 6.00 24.87
N THR A 610 -2.94 4.77 24.38
CA THR A 610 -2.07 4.42 23.24
C THR A 610 -2.36 5.24 21.99
N THR A 611 -3.63 5.49 21.67
CA THR A 611 -4.02 6.32 20.52
C THR A 611 -3.62 7.79 20.69
N GLU A 612 -3.79 8.34 21.88
CA GLU A 612 -3.39 9.72 22.18
C GLU A 612 -1.88 9.89 22.11
N LEU A 613 -1.12 8.92 22.64
CA LEU A 613 0.33 8.91 22.53
C LEU A 613 0.79 8.79 21.08
N ALA A 614 0.15 7.91 20.31
CA ALA A 614 0.43 7.74 18.89
C ALA A 614 0.19 9.05 18.13
N ASP A 615 -1.00 9.65 18.26
CA ASP A 615 -1.36 10.91 17.62
C ASP A 615 -0.41 12.05 18.02
N TYR A 616 0.00 12.11 19.28
CA TYR A 616 0.96 13.11 19.76
C TYR A 616 2.32 12.95 19.07
N VAL A 617 2.85 11.72 19.03
CA VAL A 617 4.14 11.40 18.40
C VAL A 617 4.10 11.65 16.89
N ASP A 618 3.01 11.28 16.21
CA ASP A 618 2.83 11.47 14.76
C ASP A 618 2.92 12.94 14.35
N ASN A 619 2.41 13.83 15.20
CA ASN A 619 2.37 15.26 14.94
C ASN A 619 3.66 15.97 15.38
N GLU A 620 4.16 15.68 16.58
CA GLU A 620 5.24 16.47 17.18
C GLU A 620 6.64 16.09 16.66
N VAL A 621 6.87 14.82 16.31
CA VAL A 621 8.18 14.40 15.77
C VAL A 621 8.51 15.13 14.47
N PRO A 622 7.63 15.16 13.43
CA PRO A 622 7.91 15.89 12.20
C PRO A 622 8.11 17.39 12.42
N LEU A 623 7.28 18.01 13.27
CA LEU A 623 7.35 19.43 13.57
C LEU A 623 8.69 19.81 14.21
N LEU A 624 9.16 19.04 15.20
CA LEU A 624 10.44 19.30 15.85
C LEU A 624 11.63 18.93 14.95
N ALA A 625 11.53 17.86 14.17
CA ALA A 625 12.54 17.47 13.20
C ALA A 625 12.81 18.60 12.20
N GLU A 626 11.76 19.18 11.62
CA GLU A 626 11.88 20.30 10.70
C GLU A 626 12.37 21.58 11.39
N LYS A 627 11.81 21.90 12.56
CA LYS A 627 12.12 23.14 13.29
C LYS A 627 13.57 23.18 13.81
N VAL A 628 14.05 22.07 14.37
CA VAL A 628 15.33 22.00 15.10
C VAL A 628 16.44 21.49 14.19
N PHE A 629 16.18 20.44 13.41
CA PHE A 629 17.21 19.75 12.62
C PHE A 629 17.16 20.09 11.13
N ARG A 630 16.11 20.79 10.64
CA ARG A 630 15.88 21.06 9.22
C ARG A 630 15.90 19.77 8.38
N ARG A 631 15.42 18.68 8.97
CA ARG A 631 15.34 17.34 8.38
C ARG A 631 13.94 16.76 8.60
N ALA A 632 13.51 15.88 7.72
CA ALA A 632 12.26 15.17 7.87
C ALA A 632 12.48 13.88 8.69
N GLN A 633 11.64 13.67 9.70
CA GLN A 633 11.50 12.41 10.41
C GLN A 633 10.01 12.17 10.63
N TYR A 634 9.48 11.11 10.04
CA TYR A 634 8.10 10.67 10.25
C TYR A 634 8.10 9.31 10.94
N PRO A 635 7.46 9.19 12.11
CA PRO A 635 7.33 7.91 12.79
C PRO A 635 6.40 6.97 12.02
N THR A 636 6.58 5.66 12.20
CA THR A 636 5.63 4.65 11.74
C THR A 636 4.71 4.28 12.90
N ILE A 637 3.40 4.38 12.66
CA ILE A 637 2.38 4.08 13.66
C ILE A 637 1.46 2.98 13.11
N SER A 638 1.30 1.91 13.88
CA SER A 638 0.33 0.86 13.60
C SER A 638 -0.41 0.51 14.88
N ILE A 639 -1.72 0.75 14.88
CA ILE A 639 -2.57 0.45 16.02
C ILE A 639 -3.46 -0.73 15.62
N SER A 640 -3.27 -1.85 16.30
CA SER A 640 -4.17 -3.00 16.24
C SER A 640 -4.70 -3.31 17.64
N GLY A 641 -5.95 -3.74 17.73
CA GLY A 641 -6.65 -3.96 19.00
C GLY A 641 -7.32 -2.69 19.56
N GLN A 642 -7.72 -2.76 20.84
CA GLN A 642 -8.38 -1.65 21.52
C GLN A 642 -7.37 -0.67 22.13
N ALA A 643 -7.71 0.62 22.15
CA ALA A 643 -6.93 1.62 22.86
C ALA A 643 -7.00 1.36 24.39
N PHE A 644 -5.86 1.45 25.07
CA PHE A 644 -5.79 1.25 26.52
C PHE A 644 -4.93 2.33 27.20
N PRO A 645 -5.21 2.63 28.49
CA PRO A 645 -4.40 3.57 29.25
C PRO A 645 -3.04 2.97 29.59
N ILE A 646 -2.00 3.78 29.47
CA ILE A 646 -0.59 3.43 29.72
C ILE A 646 0.02 4.28 30.84
N GLY A 647 -0.59 5.43 31.15
CA GLY A 647 -0.19 6.26 32.27
C GLY A 647 -1.32 7.17 32.75
N LYS A 648 -1.11 7.78 33.91
CA LYS A 648 -2.00 8.78 34.50
C LYS A 648 -1.28 10.13 34.60
N VAL A 649 -1.94 11.19 34.14
CA VAL A 649 -1.42 12.56 34.26
C VAL A 649 -1.54 12.99 35.72
N ARG A 650 -0.48 13.59 36.27
CA ARG A 650 -0.45 14.10 37.64
C ARG A 650 -1.04 15.49 37.76
#